data_AF-A0A0M8PA06-F1
#
_entry.id   AF-A0A0M8PA06-F1
#
_cell.length_a   1.000
_cell.length_b   1.000
_cell.length_c   1.000
_cell.angle_alpha   90.00
_cell.angle_beta   90.00
_cell.angle_gamma   90.00
#
_symmetry.space_group_name_H-M   'P 1'
#
loop_
_entity.id
_entity.type
_entity.pdbx_description
1 polymer ?
#
loop_
_entity_poly.entity_id
_entity_poly.type
_entity_poly.pdbx_seq_one_letter_code
_entity_poly.pdbx_strand_id
1 'polypeptide(L)'
;MAGLNFRLFGNCWIEQPCQKGLEAISQYIPSMAALEALPPSETSSEWDWHDAFADLIKEDTSAWERLNAKHTRYFTQPSGSIQSALAVHLINPTFYVEDVNNQEADDPTNPTISLLHDAGLSSSDCILFDSLNVRARTEDMKKFYTDDLWKPHRDFVQKLRTNMWATVEICMGQDAFEDLSKSAILKPFPLWGKFEKVRLWVEVDKDQTSVKRFVVHAYHPAFFPKSKRGPIFDDKFSKPQDLAILMARQLAKLPQAGTPHYFESAFVRGGFAHLSPRAETKRKECEMLAMDAFEKAFPDKCMKIQVARQFKELKIKAEMALIDKMKALEPLIPMQVPSVEILSLEDQEFRRRGRYATISSTVESFRVATIETDRDDDECRDFEDLPDDLQNWIRSQDGLKIRGEPVTTREQLEHVFGLLDTNNTYYEGFSIHDLAVLVGVLLLEKILTNRQTNRSSLKNTEAIPGKPGEVIYRTCSMCKKPFLDDAFPLFLTAVPDFYFIEVIHSTVPGGAGCGQQGCNGWPALMPADPKQRHTRLEMRSIKRVMLAGLNPTWKDALCRTGKDLQSCASSLKIRCCGPGVNGASRCEYQREYVTNSWTIQEPPRVVMPKLMCKIENTEHSFAPVDNNIRYITLANLLKIHKAFLNEGCELSEYPKIAEFIFPTVNTSFKARFKLLKAAQKLSNETSHERKGKTQPDEEPSPKRRKA
;
A
#
# COMPACT_ATOMS: atom_id res chain seq x y z
N MET A 1 -15.42 -6.08 43.00
CA MET A 1 -16.86 -6.41 42.92
C MET A 1 -16.95 -7.86 42.50
N ALA A 2 -17.41 -8.75 43.38
CA ALA A 2 -17.60 -10.16 43.05
C ALA A 2 -18.78 -10.27 42.07
N GLY A 3 -18.48 -10.42 40.78
CA GLY A 3 -19.51 -10.67 39.77
C GLY A 3 -20.24 -11.96 40.13
N LEU A 4 -21.57 -11.93 40.03
CA LEU A 4 -22.39 -13.14 40.12
C LEU A 4 -21.92 -14.13 39.04
N ASN A 5 -21.64 -15.37 39.42
CA ASN A 5 -21.20 -16.43 38.50
C ASN A 5 -22.41 -17.24 38.03
N PHE A 6 -22.48 -17.54 36.74
CA PHE A 6 -23.44 -18.45 36.12
C PHE A 6 -22.80 -19.83 35.91
N ARG A 7 -23.44 -20.89 36.44
CA ARG A 7 -23.01 -22.27 36.18
C ARG A 7 -23.54 -22.67 34.81
N LEU A 8 -22.64 -22.84 33.85
CA LEU A 8 -23.00 -23.21 32.49
C LEU A 8 -23.34 -24.70 32.38
N PHE A 9 -22.37 -25.57 32.68
CA PHE A 9 -22.50 -27.03 32.67
C PHE A 9 -21.29 -27.63 33.39
N GLY A 10 -21.45 -28.80 34.03
CA GLY A 10 -20.36 -29.44 34.75
C GLY A 10 -19.80 -28.54 35.87
N ASN A 11 -18.48 -28.37 35.85
CA ASN A 11 -17.74 -27.47 36.75
C ASN A 11 -17.43 -26.10 36.10
N CYS A 12 -18.01 -25.80 34.94
CA CYS A 12 -17.77 -24.56 34.20
C CYS A 12 -18.62 -23.42 34.76
N TRP A 13 -17.95 -22.49 35.44
CA TRP A 13 -18.53 -21.23 35.93
C TRP A 13 -18.02 -20.08 35.08
N ILE A 14 -18.96 -19.33 34.52
CA ILE A 14 -18.71 -18.14 33.70
C ILE A 14 -19.36 -16.93 34.37
N GLU A 15 -19.04 -15.73 33.92
CA GLU A 15 -19.68 -14.50 34.40
C GLU A 15 -21.20 -14.57 34.17
N GLN A 16 -22.02 -13.74 34.82
CA GLN A 16 -23.46 -13.77 34.55
C GLN A 16 -23.79 -13.20 33.16
N PRO A 17 -24.59 -13.89 32.32
CA PRO A 17 -24.99 -13.35 31.03
C PRO A 17 -25.84 -12.09 31.20
N CYS A 18 -25.76 -11.19 30.21
CA CYS A 18 -26.79 -10.17 30.05
C CYS A 18 -28.12 -10.83 29.64
N GLN A 19 -29.24 -10.11 29.80
CA GLN A 19 -30.58 -10.63 29.47
C GLN A 19 -30.65 -11.23 28.05
N LYS A 20 -30.07 -10.53 27.06
CA LYS A 20 -30.00 -11.00 25.67
C LYS A 20 -29.20 -12.30 25.53
N GLY A 21 -28.10 -12.45 26.28
CA GLY A 21 -27.28 -13.67 26.30
C GLY A 21 -28.05 -14.85 26.90
N LEU A 22 -28.77 -14.62 28.00
CA LEU A 22 -29.60 -15.64 28.64
C LEU A 22 -30.74 -16.10 27.72
N GLU A 23 -31.42 -15.15 27.05
CA GLU A 23 -32.46 -15.44 26.07
C GLU A 23 -31.92 -16.31 24.91
N ALA A 24 -30.73 -15.99 24.41
CA ALA A 24 -30.09 -16.72 23.31
C ALA A 24 -29.80 -18.20 23.62
N ILE A 25 -29.59 -18.53 24.90
CA ILE A 25 -29.29 -19.91 25.33
C ILE A 25 -30.45 -20.62 26.03
N SER A 26 -31.53 -19.88 26.34
CA SER A 26 -32.64 -20.35 27.17
C SER A 26 -33.27 -21.66 26.70
N GLN A 27 -33.38 -21.85 25.38
CA GLN A 27 -33.91 -23.06 24.76
C GLN A 27 -33.08 -24.32 25.03
N TYR A 28 -31.78 -24.18 25.31
CA TYR A 28 -30.87 -25.30 25.55
C TYR A 28 -30.74 -25.65 27.04
N ILE A 29 -31.08 -24.74 27.96
CA ILE A 29 -30.90 -24.96 29.40
C ILE A 29 -31.56 -26.25 29.90
N PRO A 30 -32.83 -26.58 29.53
CA PRO A 30 -33.45 -27.83 29.96
C PRO A 30 -32.74 -29.08 29.44
N SER A 31 -32.33 -29.08 28.17
CA SER A 31 -31.66 -30.24 27.56
C SER A 31 -30.22 -30.40 28.03
N MET A 32 -29.52 -29.30 28.34
CA MET A 32 -28.22 -29.34 29.03
C MET A 32 -28.34 -29.96 30.42
N ALA A 33 -29.38 -29.62 31.19
CA ALA A 33 -29.62 -30.24 32.50
C ALA A 33 -29.94 -31.73 32.38
N ALA A 34 -30.71 -32.12 31.34
CA ALA A 34 -30.98 -33.53 31.04
C ALA A 34 -29.69 -34.29 30.67
N LEU A 35 -28.84 -33.71 29.81
CA LEU A 35 -27.54 -34.28 29.45
C LEU A 35 -26.64 -34.48 30.67
N GLU A 36 -26.65 -33.53 31.63
CA GLU A 36 -25.86 -33.66 32.86
C GLU A 36 -26.36 -34.76 33.80
N ALA A 37 -27.67 -35.06 33.75
CA ALA A 37 -28.31 -36.07 34.58
C ALA A 37 -28.24 -37.49 33.99
N LEU A 38 -27.88 -37.63 32.70
CA LEU A 38 -27.75 -38.94 32.07
C LEU A 38 -26.63 -39.76 32.75
N PRO A 39 -26.95 -40.97 33.25
CA PRO A 39 -25.91 -41.84 33.77
C PRO A 39 -24.98 -42.23 32.62
N PRO A 40 -23.67 -42.41 32.88
CA PRO A 40 -22.74 -42.79 31.83
C PRO A 40 -23.08 -44.11 31.09
N SER A 41 -23.99 -44.94 31.62
CA SER A 41 -24.13 -46.36 31.27
C SER A 41 -25.24 -46.74 30.26
N GLU A 42 -25.86 -45.82 29.51
CA GLU A 42 -26.93 -46.20 28.56
C GLU A 42 -26.46 -46.50 27.12
N THR A 43 -25.17 -46.35 26.81
CA THR A 43 -24.62 -46.79 25.52
C THR A 43 -24.19 -48.27 25.60
N SER A 44 -24.68 -49.05 24.65
CA SER A 44 -24.50 -50.51 24.53
C SER A 44 -23.08 -50.96 24.87
N SER A 45 -22.95 -51.84 25.86
CA SER A 45 -21.69 -52.48 26.28
C SER A 45 -21.10 -53.45 25.25
N GLU A 46 -21.62 -53.49 24.02
CA GLU A 46 -21.24 -54.47 23.00
C GLU A 46 -20.45 -53.87 21.83
N TRP A 47 -20.32 -52.54 21.71
CA TRP A 47 -19.57 -51.96 20.60
C TRP A 47 -18.07 -51.90 20.88
N ASP A 48 -17.30 -52.75 20.19
CA ASP A 48 -15.84 -52.70 20.17
C ASP A 48 -15.35 -51.86 18.98
N TRP A 49 -14.62 -50.78 19.30
CA TRP A 49 -14.07 -49.92 18.27
C TRP A 49 -12.90 -50.58 17.54
N HIS A 50 -12.21 -51.57 18.13
CA HIS A 50 -11.13 -52.29 17.45
C HIS A 50 -11.64 -53.08 16.24
N ASP A 51 -12.78 -53.75 16.37
CA ASP A 51 -13.44 -54.45 15.26
C ASP A 51 -13.89 -53.46 14.18
N ALA A 52 -14.51 -52.35 14.59
CA ALA A 52 -14.92 -51.29 13.66
C ALA A 52 -13.71 -50.65 12.94
N PHE A 53 -12.55 -50.60 13.59
CA PHE A 53 -11.30 -50.11 13.01
C PHE A 53 -10.71 -51.09 11.99
N ALA A 54 -10.82 -52.41 12.25
CA ALA A 54 -10.45 -53.42 11.27
C ALA A 54 -11.32 -53.33 10.00
N ASP A 55 -12.62 -53.08 10.17
CA ASP A 55 -13.54 -52.82 9.05
C ASP A 55 -13.15 -51.56 8.27
N LEU A 56 -12.79 -50.47 8.95
CA LEU A 56 -12.28 -49.25 8.33
C LEU A 56 -11.08 -49.54 7.42
N ILE A 57 -10.08 -50.26 7.91
CA ILE A 57 -8.87 -50.58 7.15
C ILE A 57 -9.23 -51.38 5.88
N LYS A 58 -10.15 -52.34 6.01
CA LYS A 58 -10.61 -53.17 4.89
C LYS A 58 -11.34 -52.34 3.84
N GLU A 59 -12.23 -51.46 4.26
CA GLU A 59 -13.00 -50.58 3.38
C GLU A 59 -12.12 -49.54 2.68
N ASP A 60 -11.19 -48.91 3.41
CA ASP A 60 -10.19 -47.98 2.85
C ASP A 60 -9.31 -48.68 1.83
N THR A 61 -8.76 -49.86 2.18
CA THR A 61 -7.95 -50.67 1.25
C THR A 61 -8.74 -50.98 -0.02
N SER A 62 -9.99 -51.40 0.12
CA SER A 62 -10.87 -51.68 -1.03
C SER A 62 -11.14 -50.44 -1.88
N ALA A 63 -11.24 -49.25 -1.26
CA ALA A 63 -11.44 -47.98 -1.96
C ALA A 63 -10.21 -47.60 -2.80
N TRP A 64 -9.02 -47.80 -2.26
CA TRP A 64 -7.77 -47.57 -2.99
C TRP A 64 -7.52 -48.59 -4.10
N GLU A 65 -7.88 -49.86 -3.89
CA GLU A 65 -7.78 -50.89 -4.94
C GLU A 65 -8.67 -50.56 -6.15
N ARG A 66 -9.86 -49.97 -5.94
CA ARG A 66 -10.71 -49.48 -7.04
C ARG A 66 -10.04 -48.37 -7.87
N LEU A 67 -9.10 -47.64 -7.29
CA LEU A 67 -8.29 -46.62 -7.96
C LEU A 67 -7.00 -47.21 -8.56
N ASN A 68 -6.85 -48.54 -8.58
CA ASN A 68 -5.65 -49.23 -9.05
C ASN A 68 -4.36 -48.79 -8.35
N ALA A 69 -4.48 -48.39 -7.08
CA ALA A 69 -3.38 -47.95 -6.24
C ALA A 69 -3.36 -48.76 -4.93
N LYS A 70 -2.18 -48.87 -4.33
CA LYS A 70 -2.01 -49.49 -3.01
C LYS A 70 -1.76 -48.39 -1.99
N HIS A 71 -2.64 -48.28 -1.00
CA HIS A 71 -2.47 -47.31 0.06
C HIS A 71 -1.40 -47.72 1.07
N THR A 72 -0.84 -46.73 1.76
CA THR A 72 0.12 -46.95 2.82
C THR A 72 -0.57 -47.51 4.06
N ARG A 73 0.00 -48.57 4.65
CA ARG A 73 -0.59 -49.31 5.80
C ARG A 73 -0.42 -48.62 7.16
N TYR A 74 -0.15 -47.32 7.19
CA TYR A 74 0.19 -46.59 8.41
C TYR A 74 -1.06 -45.99 9.06
N PHE A 75 -1.96 -46.85 9.53
CA PHE A 75 -3.19 -46.45 10.20
C PHE A 75 -2.94 -46.14 11.68
N THR A 76 -3.67 -45.17 12.23
CA THR A 76 -3.70 -44.90 13.68
C THR A 76 -5.09 -45.07 14.25
N GLN A 77 -5.16 -45.82 15.33
CA GLN A 77 -6.36 -46.09 16.06
C GLN A 77 -6.60 -45.04 17.16
N PRO A 78 -7.87 -44.79 17.54
CA PRO A 78 -8.18 -43.98 18.71
C PRO A 78 -7.40 -44.41 19.95
N SER A 79 -7.12 -43.47 20.85
CA SER A 79 -6.40 -43.73 22.10
C SER A 79 -7.18 -43.20 23.30
N GLY A 80 -7.11 -43.91 24.42
CA GLY A 80 -7.89 -43.59 25.62
C GLY A 80 -9.21 -44.35 25.71
N SER A 81 -10.02 -44.02 26.70
CA SER A 81 -11.27 -44.74 26.97
C SER A 81 -12.46 -44.10 26.25
N ILE A 82 -13.30 -44.90 25.59
CA ILE A 82 -14.61 -44.45 25.08
C ILE A 82 -15.53 -43.95 26.20
N GLN A 83 -15.22 -44.27 27.46
CA GLN A 83 -15.95 -43.81 28.64
C GLN A 83 -15.49 -42.44 29.14
N SER A 84 -14.48 -41.84 28.50
CA SER A 84 -13.97 -40.52 28.89
C SER A 84 -15.03 -39.45 28.65
N ALA A 85 -15.19 -38.53 29.60
CA ALA A 85 -16.13 -37.41 29.49
C ALA A 85 -15.69 -36.34 28.47
N LEU A 86 -14.41 -36.35 28.10
CA LEU A 86 -13.78 -35.44 27.14
C LEU A 86 -13.23 -36.23 25.94
N ALA A 87 -13.46 -35.69 24.75
CA ALA A 87 -12.85 -36.14 23.50
C ALA A 87 -11.96 -35.05 22.89
N VAL A 88 -10.89 -35.44 22.22
CA VAL A 88 -10.03 -34.58 21.40
C VAL A 88 -10.04 -35.12 19.98
N HIS A 89 -10.52 -34.30 19.05
CA HIS A 89 -10.71 -34.65 17.66
C HIS A 89 -9.76 -33.83 16.78
N LEU A 90 -8.85 -34.53 16.11
CA LEU A 90 -7.86 -33.99 15.16
C LEU A 90 -8.25 -34.34 13.72
N ILE A 91 -7.53 -33.80 12.74
CA ILE A 91 -7.82 -34.06 11.32
C ILE A 91 -7.25 -35.40 10.85
N ASN A 92 -5.94 -35.61 11.02
CA ASN A 92 -5.24 -36.81 10.63
C ASN A 92 -3.85 -36.88 11.30
N PRO A 93 -3.33 -38.08 11.58
CA PRO A 93 -1.96 -38.25 12.05
C PRO A 93 -0.96 -37.96 10.92
N THR A 94 0.26 -37.56 11.27
CA THR A 94 1.33 -37.32 10.28
C THR A 94 2.46 -38.34 10.40
N PHE A 95 3.36 -38.37 9.41
CA PHE A 95 4.59 -39.16 9.47
C PHE A 95 5.67 -38.55 10.37
N TYR A 96 5.42 -37.38 10.98
CA TYR A 96 6.35 -36.76 11.91
C TYR A 96 6.23 -37.41 13.29
N VAL A 97 6.75 -38.63 13.41
CA VAL A 97 6.79 -39.46 14.62
C VAL A 97 8.08 -40.26 14.65
N GLU A 98 8.51 -40.69 15.83
CA GLU A 98 9.72 -41.49 15.98
C GLU A 98 9.54 -42.90 15.39
N ASP A 99 8.36 -43.51 15.55
CA ASP A 99 7.98 -44.77 14.91
C ASP A 99 6.71 -44.63 14.07
N VAL A 100 6.86 -44.70 12.74
CA VAL A 100 5.75 -44.65 11.79
C VAL A 100 4.79 -45.83 11.88
N ASN A 101 5.22 -46.95 12.48
CA ASN A 101 4.38 -48.13 12.68
C ASN A 101 3.58 -48.08 13.98
N ASN A 102 3.84 -47.10 14.84
CA ASN A 102 3.01 -46.89 16.01
C ASN A 102 1.58 -46.57 15.54
N GLN A 103 0.65 -47.42 15.96
CA GLN A 103 -0.76 -47.29 15.60
C GLN A 103 -1.52 -46.44 16.59
N GLU A 104 -0.94 -45.99 17.71
CA GLU A 104 -1.67 -45.16 18.67
C GLU A 104 -1.79 -43.71 18.18
N ALA A 105 -2.97 -43.11 18.34
CA ALA A 105 -3.19 -41.68 18.14
C ALA A 105 -2.47 -40.85 19.22
N ASP A 106 -2.39 -41.36 20.46
CA ASP A 106 -1.71 -40.68 21.58
C ASP A 106 -0.19 -40.94 21.60
N ASP A 107 0.48 -40.63 20.49
CA ASP A 107 1.94 -40.75 20.35
C ASP A 107 2.65 -39.42 20.68
N PRO A 108 3.26 -39.26 21.87
CA PRO A 108 3.91 -38.01 22.26
C PRO A 108 5.21 -37.72 21.48
N THR A 109 5.70 -38.65 20.65
CA THR A 109 6.78 -38.34 19.70
C THR A 109 6.30 -37.49 18.53
N ASN A 110 4.98 -37.42 18.31
CA ASN A 110 4.38 -36.46 17.41
C ASN A 110 4.35 -35.06 18.05
N PRO A 111 4.85 -34.00 17.37
CA PRO A 111 4.85 -32.64 17.91
C PRO A 111 3.47 -32.10 18.29
N THR A 112 2.42 -32.45 17.52
CA THR A 112 1.05 -32.02 17.83
C THR A 112 0.57 -32.67 19.13
N ILE A 113 0.79 -33.97 19.30
CA ILE A 113 0.38 -34.70 20.49
C ILE A 113 1.21 -34.29 21.71
N SER A 114 2.51 -34.06 21.55
CA SER A 114 3.37 -33.51 22.61
C SER A 114 2.84 -32.17 23.15
N LEU A 115 2.39 -31.27 22.27
CA LEU A 115 1.76 -30.00 22.69
C LEU A 115 0.46 -30.23 23.46
N LEU A 116 -0.33 -31.23 23.06
CA LEU A 116 -1.56 -31.58 23.76
C LEU A 116 -1.25 -32.09 25.17
N HIS A 117 -0.25 -32.98 25.31
CA HIS A 117 0.21 -33.47 26.61
C HIS A 117 0.63 -32.34 27.54
N ASP A 118 1.46 -31.42 27.05
CA ASP A 118 1.93 -30.27 27.84
C ASP A 118 0.78 -29.34 28.27
N ALA A 119 -0.25 -29.24 27.42
CA ALA A 119 -1.49 -28.52 27.69
C ALA A 119 -2.49 -29.33 28.55
N GLY A 120 -2.10 -30.53 29.02
CA GLY A 120 -2.90 -31.38 29.89
C GLY A 120 -3.98 -32.18 29.18
N LEU A 121 -3.76 -32.58 27.92
CA LEU A 121 -4.65 -33.42 27.12
C LEU A 121 -3.89 -34.68 26.67
N SER A 122 -4.23 -35.82 27.29
CA SER A 122 -3.64 -37.14 27.02
C SER A 122 -4.70 -38.24 27.17
N SER A 123 -4.42 -39.42 26.63
CA SER A 123 -5.34 -40.57 26.64
C SER A 123 -5.71 -41.08 28.04
N SER A 124 -5.04 -40.61 29.09
CA SER A 124 -5.38 -40.89 30.50
C SER A 124 -6.72 -40.26 30.92
N ASP A 125 -7.07 -39.11 30.34
CA ASP A 125 -8.18 -38.26 30.79
C ASP A 125 -9.23 -38.02 29.68
N CYS A 126 -8.86 -38.27 28.42
CA CYS A 126 -9.73 -38.09 27.26
C CYS A 126 -9.55 -39.22 26.24
N ILE A 127 -10.49 -39.30 25.29
CA ILE A 127 -10.30 -40.08 24.07
C ILE A 127 -9.71 -39.19 22.97
N LEU A 128 -8.63 -39.61 22.33
CA LEU A 128 -8.00 -38.93 21.19
C LEU A 128 -8.31 -39.72 19.92
N PHE A 129 -8.78 -39.03 18.88
CA PHE A 129 -9.01 -39.62 17.56
C PHE A 129 -8.89 -38.57 16.45
N ASP A 130 -8.77 -39.06 15.22
CA ASP A 130 -8.65 -38.26 14.01
C ASP A 130 -9.87 -38.42 13.09
N SER A 131 -10.16 -37.43 12.25
CA SER A 131 -11.17 -37.55 11.18
C SER A 131 -10.74 -38.55 10.10
N LEU A 132 -9.44 -38.63 9.83
CA LEU A 132 -8.79 -39.63 9.00
C LEU A 132 -7.78 -40.41 9.85
N ASN A 133 -7.99 -41.71 9.99
CA ASN A 133 -7.17 -42.58 10.81
C ASN A 133 -5.92 -43.11 10.09
N VAL A 134 -5.33 -42.31 9.20
CA VAL A 134 -4.19 -42.73 8.39
C VAL A 134 -3.12 -41.64 8.29
N ARG A 135 -1.86 -42.06 8.46
CA ARG A 135 -0.71 -41.16 8.41
C ARG A 135 -0.49 -40.62 7.03
N ALA A 136 -0.52 -39.30 6.93
CA ALA A 136 -0.11 -38.58 5.73
C ALA A 136 0.08 -37.09 5.98
N ARG A 137 0.52 -36.39 4.94
CA ARG A 137 0.50 -34.93 4.91
C ARG A 137 -0.93 -34.47 4.67
N THR A 138 -1.47 -33.70 5.61
CA THR A 138 -2.83 -33.15 5.56
C THR A 138 -3.11 -32.41 4.24
N GLU A 139 -2.13 -31.68 3.71
CA GLU A 139 -2.25 -30.96 2.43
C GLU A 139 -2.48 -31.89 1.24
N ASP A 140 -1.83 -33.05 1.23
CA ASP A 140 -1.97 -34.02 0.15
C ASP A 140 -3.34 -34.72 0.28
N MET A 141 -3.79 -34.99 1.51
CA MET A 141 -5.13 -35.52 1.80
C MET A 141 -6.23 -34.59 1.27
N LYS A 142 -6.18 -33.29 1.60
CA LYS A 142 -7.13 -32.29 1.10
C LYS A 142 -7.18 -32.25 -0.43
N LYS A 143 -6.02 -32.37 -1.07
CA LYS A 143 -5.91 -32.29 -2.53
C LYS A 143 -6.41 -33.54 -3.20
N PHE A 144 -6.15 -34.72 -2.67
CA PHE A 144 -6.37 -35.97 -3.41
C PHE A 144 -7.55 -36.81 -2.92
N TYR A 145 -7.93 -36.73 -1.65
CA TYR A 145 -8.99 -37.59 -1.13
C TYR A 145 -10.34 -37.22 -1.73
N THR A 146 -10.94 -38.18 -2.43
CA THR A 146 -12.32 -38.11 -2.92
C THR A 146 -13.29 -38.53 -1.81
N ASP A 147 -14.59 -38.27 -1.99
CA ASP A 147 -15.59 -38.72 -1.03
C ASP A 147 -15.57 -40.24 -0.80
N ASP A 148 -15.21 -41.03 -1.81
CA ASP A 148 -15.05 -42.49 -1.67
C ASP A 148 -13.90 -42.89 -0.73
N LEU A 149 -12.83 -42.09 -0.68
CA LEU A 149 -11.71 -42.30 0.25
C LEU A 149 -12.02 -41.75 1.65
N TRP A 150 -12.80 -40.66 1.74
CA TRP A 150 -13.26 -40.12 3.02
C TRP A 150 -14.31 -40.98 3.71
N LYS A 151 -15.18 -41.63 2.94
CA LYS A 151 -16.38 -42.30 3.45
C LYS A 151 -16.08 -43.36 4.53
N PRO A 152 -15.13 -44.30 4.35
CA PRO A 152 -14.82 -45.29 5.38
C PRO A 152 -14.45 -44.64 6.73
N HIS A 153 -13.59 -43.61 6.69
CA HIS A 153 -13.14 -42.89 7.89
C HIS A 153 -14.28 -42.13 8.56
N ARG A 154 -15.12 -41.42 7.78
CA ARG A 154 -16.31 -40.73 8.31
C ARG A 154 -17.30 -41.70 8.93
N ASP A 155 -17.53 -42.85 8.30
CA ASP A 155 -18.44 -43.88 8.81
C ASP A 155 -17.91 -44.48 10.13
N PHE A 156 -16.59 -44.71 10.24
CA PHE A 156 -15.94 -45.12 11.49
C PHE A 156 -16.04 -44.05 12.59
N VAL A 157 -15.66 -42.80 12.29
CA VAL A 157 -15.72 -41.69 13.26
C VAL A 157 -17.15 -41.45 13.72
N GLN A 158 -18.14 -41.54 12.83
CA GLN A 158 -19.55 -41.41 13.20
C GLN A 158 -19.98 -42.52 14.18
N LYS A 159 -19.55 -43.78 13.96
CA LYS A 159 -19.79 -44.88 14.90
C LYS A 159 -19.10 -44.61 16.23
N LEU A 160 -17.84 -44.17 16.22
CA LEU A 160 -17.11 -43.79 17.44
C LEU A 160 -17.83 -42.72 18.25
N ARG A 161 -18.22 -41.62 17.60
CA ARG A 161 -18.93 -40.50 18.25
C ARG A 161 -20.29 -40.90 18.84
N THR A 162 -20.96 -41.86 18.22
CA THR A 162 -22.27 -42.35 18.65
C THR A 162 -22.16 -43.23 19.90
N ASN A 163 -21.03 -43.92 20.08
CA ASN A 163 -20.81 -44.84 21.19
C ASN A 163 -19.93 -44.26 22.32
N MET A 164 -19.20 -43.17 22.09
CA MET A 164 -18.39 -42.53 23.13
C MET A 164 -19.25 -41.76 24.15
N TRP A 165 -18.86 -41.81 25.43
CA TRP A 165 -19.50 -41.12 26.55
C TRP A 165 -19.15 -39.64 26.63
N ALA A 166 -18.21 -39.18 25.81
CA ALA A 166 -17.75 -37.81 25.83
C ALA A 166 -18.95 -36.87 25.66
N THR A 167 -19.21 -36.01 26.65
CA THR A 167 -20.23 -34.94 26.59
C THR A 167 -19.60 -33.64 26.12
N VAL A 168 -18.27 -33.60 26.04
CA VAL A 168 -17.47 -32.49 25.53
C VAL A 168 -16.46 -33.02 24.53
N GLU A 169 -16.31 -32.33 23.41
CA GLU A 169 -15.31 -32.61 22.39
C GLU A 169 -14.56 -31.33 22.04
N ILE A 170 -13.22 -31.39 22.04
CA ILE A 170 -12.39 -30.33 21.49
C ILE A 170 -12.05 -30.71 20.06
N CYS A 171 -12.56 -29.93 19.11
CA CYS A 171 -12.22 -30.08 17.70
C CYS A 171 -11.05 -29.15 17.37
N MET A 172 -9.91 -29.74 17.04
CA MET A 172 -8.63 -29.06 16.88
C MET A 172 -8.37 -28.71 15.41
N GLY A 173 -8.54 -27.43 15.07
CA GLY A 173 -8.31 -26.90 13.73
C GLY A 173 -9.57 -26.79 12.87
N GLN A 174 -9.46 -25.94 11.85
CA GLN A 174 -10.58 -25.62 10.96
C GLN A 174 -11.03 -26.84 10.14
N ASP A 175 -10.08 -27.64 9.62
CA ASP A 175 -10.40 -28.76 8.75
C ASP A 175 -11.20 -29.87 9.45
N ALA A 176 -10.80 -30.22 10.68
CA ALA A 176 -11.51 -31.18 11.50
C ALA A 176 -12.93 -30.66 11.84
N PHE A 177 -13.06 -29.36 12.10
CA PHE A 177 -14.34 -28.73 12.41
C PHE A 177 -15.29 -28.69 11.20
N GLU A 178 -14.76 -28.40 10.01
CA GLU A 178 -15.51 -28.44 8.76
C GLU A 178 -15.98 -29.85 8.42
N ASP A 179 -15.12 -30.86 8.62
CA ASP A 179 -15.53 -32.25 8.39
C ASP A 179 -16.62 -32.68 9.38
N LEU A 180 -16.45 -32.37 10.67
CA LEU A 180 -17.46 -32.58 11.69
C LEU A 180 -18.81 -31.92 11.32
N SER A 181 -18.76 -30.68 10.83
CA SER A 181 -19.97 -29.93 10.47
C SER A 181 -20.79 -30.58 9.33
N LYS A 182 -20.21 -31.54 8.59
CA LYS A 182 -20.94 -32.30 7.55
C LYS A 182 -21.85 -33.38 8.14
N SER A 183 -21.52 -33.91 9.32
CA SER A 183 -22.27 -35.01 9.95
C SER A 183 -23.03 -34.59 11.22
N ALA A 184 -22.62 -33.51 11.88
CA ALA A 184 -23.25 -33.01 13.10
C ALA A 184 -24.08 -31.74 12.87
N ILE A 185 -25.22 -31.61 13.57
CA ILE A 185 -26.00 -30.37 13.59
C ILE A 185 -25.43 -29.48 14.71
N LEU A 186 -24.54 -28.56 14.34
CA LEU A 186 -23.90 -27.65 15.29
C LEU A 186 -24.62 -26.30 15.34
N LYS A 187 -24.89 -25.80 16.56
CA LYS A 187 -25.40 -24.45 16.79
C LYS A 187 -24.38 -23.63 17.59
N PRO A 188 -24.04 -22.40 17.15
CA PRO A 188 -23.13 -21.56 17.91
C PRO A 188 -23.70 -21.27 19.29
N PHE A 189 -22.88 -21.41 20.33
CA PHE A 189 -23.27 -21.10 21.70
C PHE A 189 -22.53 -19.82 22.14
N PRO A 190 -23.24 -18.69 22.31
CA PRO A 190 -22.60 -17.43 22.67
C PRO A 190 -21.99 -17.51 24.07
N LEU A 191 -20.78 -16.99 24.21
CA LEU A 191 -20.06 -16.86 25.47
C LEU A 191 -19.80 -15.38 25.77
N TRP A 192 -19.43 -15.09 27.02
CA TRP A 192 -19.17 -13.74 27.52
C TRP A 192 -18.12 -13.76 28.62
N GLY A 193 -17.70 -12.57 29.06
CA GLY A 193 -16.68 -12.42 30.09
C GLY A 193 -15.34 -12.98 29.63
N LYS A 194 -14.60 -13.65 30.52
CA LYS A 194 -13.25 -14.14 30.18
C LYS A 194 -13.25 -15.16 29.02
N PHE A 195 -14.37 -15.82 28.75
CA PHE A 195 -14.50 -16.81 27.68
C PHE A 195 -15.14 -16.25 26.40
N GLU A 196 -15.35 -14.93 26.28
CA GLU A 196 -16.02 -14.31 25.11
C GLU A 196 -15.37 -14.69 23.76
N LYS A 197 -14.06 -14.95 23.76
CA LYS A 197 -13.27 -15.31 22.57
C LYS A 197 -13.21 -16.82 22.30
N VAL A 198 -13.77 -17.66 23.19
CA VAL A 198 -13.83 -19.11 22.97
C VAL A 198 -14.97 -19.43 22.01
N ARG A 199 -14.71 -20.30 21.03
CA ARG A 199 -15.71 -20.74 20.04
C ARG A 199 -16.39 -22.02 20.52
N LEU A 200 -17.50 -21.86 21.22
CA LEU A 200 -18.31 -22.98 21.71
C LEU A 200 -19.51 -23.23 20.80
N TRP A 201 -19.80 -24.51 20.59
CA TRP A 201 -20.95 -25.00 19.84
C TRP A 201 -21.67 -26.06 20.65
N VAL A 202 -22.98 -26.17 20.42
CA VAL A 202 -23.76 -27.31 20.90
C VAL A 202 -24.13 -28.19 19.72
N GLU A 203 -23.77 -29.47 19.80
CA GLU A 203 -24.28 -30.51 18.91
C GLU A 203 -25.69 -30.85 19.37
N VAL A 204 -26.67 -30.72 18.47
CA VAL A 204 -28.08 -31.00 18.75
C VAL A 204 -28.58 -32.19 17.96
N ASP A 205 -29.62 -32.83 18.49
CA ASP A 205 -30.33 -33.90 17.82
C ASP A 205 -31.15 -33.39 16.62
N LYS A 206 -31.79 -34.33 15.91
CA LYS A 206 -32.66 -34.00 14.76
C LYS A 206 -33.83 -33.08 15.12
N ASP A 207 -34.21 -33.04 16.40
CA ASP A 207 -35.22 -32.11 16.95
C ASP A 207 -34.71 -30.67 17.15
N GLN A 208 -33.42 -30.43 16.89
CA GLN A 208 -32.69 -29.17 17.02
C GLN A 208 -32.69 -28.53 18.43
N THR A 209 -33.16 -29.26 19.45
CA THR A 209 -33.33 -28.73 20.82
C THR A 209 -32.67 -29.61 21.87
N SER A 210 -32.62 -30.93 21.65
CA SER A 210 -31.93 -31.87 22.52
C SER A 210 -30.42 -31.77 22.30
N VAL A 211 -29.69 -31.33 23.33
CA VAL A 211 -28.23 -31.20 23.29
C VAL A 211 -27.58 -32.56 23.51
N LYS A 212 -26.72 -32.97 22.58
CA LYS A 212 -25.91 -34.19 22.67
C LYS A 212 -24.58 -33.95 23.34
N ARG A 213 -23.92 -32.87 22.95
CA ARG A 213 -22.50 -32.63 23.22
C ARG A 213 -22.14 -31.16 23.09
N PHE A 214 -21.16 -30.72 23.88
CA PHE A 214 -20.48 -29.46 23.68
C PHE A 214 -19.28 -29.65 22.77
N VAL A 215 -19.17 -28.85 21.71
CA VAL A 215 -18.02 -28.86 20.80
C VAL A 215 -17.26 -27.55 20.95
N VAL A 216 -16.03 -27.65 21.45
CA VAL A 216 -15.10 -26.51 21.57
C VAL A 216 -14.21 -26.47 20.34
N HIS A 217 -14.33 -25.42 19.53
CA HIS A 217 -13.50 -25.26 18.33
C HIS A 217 -12.23 -24.48 18.66
N ALA A 218 -11.13 -25.21 18.76
CA ALA A 218 -9.80 -24.71 19.09
C ALA A 218 -8.89 -24.63 17.85
N TYR A 219 -7.81 -23.87 17.95
CA TYR A 219 -6.76 -23.88 16.92
C TYR A 219 -6.00 -25.20 16.96
N HIS A 220 -5.58 -25.68 15.78
CA HIS A 220 -4.73 -26.87 15.71
C HIS A 220 -3.39 -26.60 16.43
N PRO A 221 -2.87 -27.48 17.29
CA PRO A 221 -1.66 -27.19 18.07
C PRO A 221 -0.44 -26.81 17.23
N ALA A 222 -0.29 -27.40 16.04
CA ALA A 222 0.77 -27.06 15.09
C ALA A 222 0.73 -25.62 14.51
N PHE A 223 -0.34 -24.85 14.77
CA PHE A 223 -0.44 -23.43 14.40
C PHE A 223 0.57 -22.57 15.19
N PHE A 224 0.64 -22.76 16.50
CA PHE A 224 1.44 -21.93 17.43
C PHE A 224 2.95 -21.92 17.15
N PRO A 225 3.61 -23.05 16.83
CA PRO A 225 5.01 -23.01 16.40
C PRO A 225 5.25 -22.18 15.14
N LYS A 226 4.32 -22.16 14.18
CA LYS A 226 4.52 -21.56 12.86
C LYS A 226 4.30 -20.03 12.85
N SER A 227 3.45 -19.51 13.72
CA SER A 227 2.98 -18.11 13.68
C SER A 227 3.87 -17.11 14.43
N LYS A 228 4.21 -15.97 13.80
CA LYS A 228 4.99 -14.88 14.46
C LYS A 228 4.28 -14.43 15.75
N ARG A 229 5.03 -14.36 16.86
CA ARG A 229 4.50 -13.96 18.17
C ARG A 229 4.63 -12.46 18.44
N GLY A 230 3.68 -11.96 19.19
CA GLY A 230 3.63 -10.60 19.73
C GLY A 230 2.37 -10.43 20.58
N PRO A 231 2.21 -9.30 21.30
CA PRO A 231 1.07 -9.09 22.21
C PRO A 231 -0.30 -9.27 21.55
N ILE A 232 -0.42 -8.86 20.28
CA ILE A 232 -1.65 -9.03 19.49
C ILE A 232 -1.90 -10.52 19.19
N PHE A 233 -0.86 -11.28 18.86
CA PHE A 233 -0.98 -12.71 18.61
C PHE A 233 -1.44 -13.45 19.88
N ASP A 234 -0.89 -13.09 21.03
CA ASP A 234 -1.25 -13.74 22.29
C ASP A 234 -2.70 -13.45 22.70
N ASP A 235 -3.16 -12.20 22.54
CA ASP A 235 -4.55 -11.83 22.84
C ASP A 235 -5.56 -12.40 21.83
N LYS A 236 -5.16 -12.61 20.58
CA LYS A 236 -6.04 -13.12 19.50
C LYS A 236 -6.07 -14.65 19.43
N PHE A 237 -4.97 -15.33 19.77
CA PHE A 237 -4.82 -16.77 19.52
C PHE A 237 -4.39 -17.56 20.78
N SER A 238 -3.27 -17.20 21.41
CA SER A 238 -2.70 -17.99 22.51
C SER A 238 -3.63 -18.07 23.73
N LYS A 239 -4.13 -16.91 24.18
CA LYS A 239 -5.02 -16.84 25.34
C LYS A 239 -6.39 -17.48 25.08
N PRO A 240 -7.07 -17.23 23.94
CA PRO A 240 -8.29 -17.96 23.60
C PRO A 240 -8.10 -19.48 23.53
N GLN A 241 -6.93 -19.97 23.10
CA GLN A 241 -6.61 -21.40 23.06
C GLN A 241 -6.54 -22.01 24.47
N ASP A 242 -5.78 -21.40 25.38
CA ASP A 242 -5.70 -21.88 26.76
C ASP A 242 -7.07 -21.86 27.46
N LEU A 243 -7.86 -20.82 27.19
CA LEU A 243 -9.23 -20.70 27.70
C LEU A 243 -10.17 -21.75 27.12
N ALA A 244 -10.02 -22.12 25.84
CA ALA A 244 -10.79 -23.17 25.20
C ALA A 244 -10.53 -24.54 25.87
N ILE A 245 -9.25 -24.86 26.12
CA ILE A 245 -8.87 -26.11 26.81
C ILE A 245 -9.37 -26.10 28.26
N LEU A 246 -9.21 -24.99 28.97
CA LEU A 246 -9.73 -24.83 30.32
C LEU A 246 -11.25 -25.05 30.38
N MET A 247 -11.99 -24.40 29.48
CA MET A 247 -13.44 -24.53 29.40
C MET A 247 -13.84 -25.98 29.12
N ALA A 248 -13.20 -26.65 28.17
CA ALA A 248 -13.51 -28.03 27.83
C ALA A 248 -13.32 -28.98 29.02
N ARG A 249 -12.21 -28.85 29.76
CA ARG A 249 -11.97 -29.63 30.98
C ARG A 249 -13.02 -29.35 32.06
N GLN A 250 -13.38 -28.08 32.25
CA GLN A 250 -14.41 -27.70 33.23
C GLN A 250 -15.80 -28.24 32.88
N LEU A 251 -16.19 -28.17 31.59
CA LEU A 251 -17.43 -28.76 31.09
C LEU A 251 -17.44 -30.28 31.31
N ALA A 252 -16.30 -30.95 31.07
CA ALA A 252 -16.14 -32.39 31.25
C ALA A 252 -15.96 -32.84 32.72
N LYS A 253 -16.05 -31.90 33.68
CA LYS A 253 -15.85 -32.15 35.13
C LYS A 253 -14.47 -32.71 35.47
N LEU A 254 -13.47 -32.44 34.63
CA LEU A 254 -12.08 -32.86 34.86
C LEU A 254 -11.33 -31.83 35.72
N PRO A 255 -10.39 -32.25 36.57
CA PRO A 255 -9.51 -31.32 37.26
C PRO A 255 -8.64 -30.56 36.26
N GLN A 256 -8.15 -29.37 36.64
CA GLN A 256 -7.09 -28.73 35.86
C GLN A 256 -5.86 -29.66 35.85
N ALA A 257 -5.31 -29.89 34.67
CA ALA A 257 -4.09 -30.66 34.46
C ALA A 257 -3.22 -29.92 33.42
N GLY A 258 -1.93 -30.25 33.37
CA GLY A 258 -0.96 -29.60 32.49
C GLY A 258 -0.48 -28.24 33.00
N THR A 259 0.25 -27.53 32.15
CA THR A 259 0.80 -26.21 32.50
C THR A 259 -0.26 -25.12 32.32
N PRO A 260 -0.59 -24.33 33.37
CA PRO A 260 -1.51 -23.20 33.22
C PRO A 260 -1.00 -22.21 32.18
N HIS A 261 -1.89 -21.69 31.32
CA HIS A 261 -1.53 -20.72 30.30
C HIS A 261 -0.40 -21.21 29.38
N TYR A 262 -0.47 -22.48 28.97
CA TYR A 262 0.61 -23.11 28.22
C TYR A 262 0.91 -22.36 26.92
N PHE A 263 -0.10 -22.15 26.07
CA PHE A 263 0.11 -21.45 24.81
C PHE A 263 0.44 -19.97 25.04
N GLU A 264 -0.15 -19.29 26.00
CA GLU A 264 0.12 -17.88 26.30
C GLU A 264 1.53 -17.64 26.86
N SER A 265 2.02 -18.48 27.77
CA SER A 265 3.18 -18.14 28.61
C SER A 265 4.26 -19.22 28.73
N ALA A 266 3.93 -20.50 28.66
CA ALA A 266 4.89 -21.58 28.91
C ALA A 266 5.46 -22.21 27.64
N PHE A 267 4.76 -22.07 26.51
CA PHE A 267 5.17 -22.63 25.24
C PHE A 267 6.46 -21.97 24.72
N VAL A 268 7.49 -22.79 24.52
CA VAL A 268 8.79 -22.34 23.98
C VAL A 268 8.92 -22.75 22.52
N ARG A 269 9.07 -21.76 21.62
CA ARG A 269 9.33 -22.01 20.19
C ARG A 269 10.65 -22.77 20.01
N GLY A 270 10.61 -23.81 19.18
CA GLY A 270 11.77 -24.66 18.90
C GLY A 270 12.07 -25.71 19.97
N GLY A 271 11.26 -25.79 21.04
CA GLY A 271 11.38 -26.82 22.09
C GLY A 271 10.79 -28.19 21.72
N PHE A 272 10.41 -28.41 20.46
CA PHE A 272 9.82 -29.66 20.02
C PHE A 272 10.90 -30.74 19.84
N ALA A 273 10.56 -31.98 20.15
CA ALA A 273 11.41 -33.10 19.84
C ALA A 273 11.69 -33.14 18.32
N HIS A 274 12.95 -32.95 17.95
CA HIS A 274 13.40 -33.25 16.60
C HIS A 274 13.42 -34.76 16.42
N LEU A 275 12.92 -35.23 15.28
CA LEU A 275 13.03 -36.63 14.91
C LEU A 275 14.50 -37.05 14.90
N SER A 276 14.77 -38.29 15.32
CA SER A 276 16.09 -38.85 15.10
C SER A 276 16.42 -38.87 13.60
N PRO A 277 17.71 -38.83 13.20
CA PRO A 277 18.09 -38.92 11.78
C PRO A 277 17.50 -40.14 11.07
N ARG A 278 17.32 -41.25 11.81
CA ARG A 278 16.68 -42.46 11.31
C ARG A 278 15.19 -42.26 11.08
N ALA A 279 14.47 -41.70 12.06
CA ALA A 279 13.04 -41.40 11.95
C ALA A 279 12.77 -40.39 10.83
N GLU A 280 13.60 -39.35 10.68
CA GLU A 280 13.48 -38.36 9.59
C GLU A 280 13.69 -39.00 8.20
N THR A 281 14.62 -39.96 8.08
CA THR A 281 14.80 -40.72 6.83
C THR A 281 13.57 -41.57 6.52
N LYS A 282 13.04 -42.26 7.54
CA LYS A 282 11.84 -43.09 7.40
C LYS A 282 10.61 -42.26 7.06
N ARG A 283 10.45 -41.08 7.67
CA ARG A 283 9.40 -40.11 7.36
C ARG A 283 9.41 -39.78 5.88
N LYS A 284 10.57 -39.39 5.32
CA LYS A 284 10.70 -39.06 3.89
C LYS A 284 10.36 -40.24 2.99
N GLU A 285 10.80 -41.45 3.33
CA GLU A 285 10.45 -42.67 2.59
C GLU A 285 8.94 -42.91 2.59
N CYS A 286 8.27 -42.79 3.75
CA CYS A 286 6.82 -42.96 3.84
C CYS A 286 6.04 -41.86 3.09
N GLU A 287 6.49 -40.60 3.16
CA GLU A 287 5.91 -39.50 2.39
C GLU A 287 6.03 -39.75 0.88
N MET A 288 7.18 -40.25 0.41
CA MET A 288 7.34 -40.65 -1.00
C MET A 288 6.38 -41.78 -1.38
N LEU A 289 6.28 -42.84 -0.57
CA LEU A 289 5.36 -43.95 -0.85
C LEU A 289 3.89 -43.52 -0.88
N ALA A 290 3.49 -42.58 -0.03
CA ALA A 290 2.14 -42.00 -0.05
C ALA A 290 1.92 -41.19 -1.34
N MET A 291 2.90 -40.40 -1.77
CA MET A 291 2.82 -39.65 -3.03
C MET A 291 2.77 -40.57 -4.26
N ASP A 292 3.56 -41.64 -4.30
CA ASP A 292 3.50 -42.66 -5.36
C ASP A 292 2.10 -43.30 -5.46
N ALA A 293 1.41 -43.48 -4.33
CA ALA A 293 0.04 -43.98 -4.32
C ALA A 293 -0.93 -42.95 -4.93
N PHE A 294 -0.79 -41.66 -4.61
CA PHE A 294 -1.56 -40.59 -5.23
C PHE A 294 -1.29 -40.45 -6.73
N GLU A 295 -0.05 -40.56 -7.17
CA GLU A 295 0.32 -40.49 -8.59
C GLU A 295 -0.30 -41.62 -9.40
N LYS A 296 -0.37 -42.83 -8.82
CA LYS A 296 -1.04 -43.98 -9.45
C LYS A 296 -2.55 -43.79 -9.51
N ALA A 297 -3.16 -43.32 -8.41
CA ALA A 297 -4.61 -43.15 -8.32
C ALA A 297 -5.11 -41.94 -9.15
N PHE A 298 -4.32 -40.87 -9.22
CA PHE A 298 -4.71 -39.58 -9.78
C PHE A 298 -3.61 -38.94 -10.65
N PRO A 299 -3.17 -39.60 -11.74
CA PRO A 299 -2.04 -39.14 -12.54
C PRO A 299 -2.25 -37.73 -13.12
N ASP A 300 -3.44 -37.45 -13.67
CA ASP A 300 -3.78 -36.14 -14.25
C ASP A 300 -3.80 -35.02 -13.19
N LYS A 301 -4.27 -35.33 -11.97
CA LYS A 301 -4.33 -34.36 -10.87
C LYS A 301 -2.93 -34.06 -10.35
N CYS A 302 -2.08 -35.08 -10.23
CA CYS A 302 -0.67 -34.91 -9.84
C CYS A 302 0.09 -34.05 -10.85
N MET A 303 -0.09 -34.32 -12.16
CA MET A 303 0.52 -33.51 -13.21
C MET A 303 0.10 -32.03 -13.12
N LYS A 304 -1.20 -31.76 -12.94
CA LYS A 304 -1.70 -30.38 -12.78
C LYS A 304 -1.10 -29.69 -11.55
N ILE A 305 -1.07 -30.38 -10.41
CA ILE A 305 -0.48 -29.85 -9.16
C ILE A 305 1.02 -29.59 -9.34
N GLN A 306 1.75 -30.47 -10.02
CA GLN A 306 3.18 -30.31 -10.27
C GLN A 306 3.45 -29.09 -11.16
N VAL A 307 2.68 -28.92 -12.25
CA VAL A 307 2.77 -27.74 -13.11
C VAL A 307 2.48 -26.48 -12.31
N ALA A 308 1.37 -26.44 -11.55
CA ALA A 308 1.03 -25.30 -10.70
C ALA A 308 2.13 -24.98 -9.66
N ARG A 309 2.76 -26.01 -9.07
CA ARG A 309 3.87 -25.83 -8.14
C ARG A 309 5.10 -25.25 -8.81
N GLN A 310 5.45 -25.71 -10.01
CA GLN A 310 6.57 -25.14 -10.78
C GLN A 310 6.31 -23.67 -11.13
N PHE A 311 5.08 -23.34 -11.54
CA PHE A 311 4.67 -21.95 -11.76
C PHE A 311 4.78 -21.12 -10.48
N LYS A 312 4.27 -21.61 -9.34
CA LYS A 312 4.38 -20.92 -8.04
C LYS A 312 5.84 -20.71 -7.61
N GLU A 313 6.71 -21.71 -7.78
CA GLU A 313 8.14 -21.58 -7.46
C GLU A 313 8.86 -20.58 -8.38
N LEU A 314 8.52 -20.55 -9.67
CA LEU A 314 9.02 -19.54 -10.61
C LEU A 314 8.52 -18.14 -10.24
N LYS A 315 7.24 -18.01 -9.85
CA LYS A 315 6.65 -16.75 -9.37
C LYS A 315 7.38 -16.24 -8.14
N ILE A 316 7.53 -17.07 -7.10
CA ILE A 316 8.24 -16.71 -5.86
C ILE A 316 9.69 -16.29 -6.17
N LYS A 317 10.40 -17.03 -7.04
CA LYS A 317 11.76 -16.65 -7.46
C LYS A 317 11.79 -15.30 -8.18
N ALA A 318 10.82 -15.03 -9.05
CA ALA A 318 10.70 -13.76 -9.75
C ALA A 318 10.37 -12.61 -8.79
N GLU A 319 9.47 -12.82 -7.84
CA GLU A 319 9.09 -11.88 -6.80
C GLU A 319 10.26 -11.57 -5.84
N MET A 320 11.00 -12.60 -5.40
CA MET A 320 12.19 -12.39 -4.57
C MET A 320 13.28 -11.62 -5.33
N ALA A 321 13.53 -11.98 -6.59
CA ALA A 321 14.47 -11.24 -7.43
C ALA A 321 14.01 -9.79 -7.67
N LEU A 322 12.71 -9.55 -7.68
CA LEU A 322 12.13 -8.21 -7.77
C LEU A 322 12.32 -7.42 -6.47
N ILE A 323 12.03 -8.02 -5.32
CA ILE A 323 12.29 -7.41 -4.00
C ILE A 323 13.78 -7.04 -3.91
N ASP A 324 14.68 -7.91 -4.35
CA ASP A 324 16.12 -7.62 -4.35
C ASP A 324 16.50 -6.49 -5.33
N LYS A 325 15.87 -6.44 -6.52
CA LYS A 325 16.02 -5.29 -7.44
C LYS A 325 15.46 -4.00 -6.83
N MET A 326 14.35 -4.06 -6.11
CA MET A 326 13.73 -2.91 -5.42
C MET A 326 14.59 -2.42 -4.25
N LYS A 327 15.24 -3.33 -3.51
CA LYS A 327 16.25 -2.99 -2.50
C LYS A 327 17.46 -2.29 -3.12
N ALA A 328 17.93 -2.77 -4.28
CA ALA A 328 19.01 -2.13 -5.02
C ALA A 328 18.63 -0.72 -5.54
N LEU A 329 17.34 -0.42 -5.59
CA LEU A 329 16.79 0.92 -5.79
C LEU A 329 16.57 1.61 -4.43
N GLU A 330 17.62 1.68 -3.59
CA GLU A 330 17.72 2.47 -2.34
C GLU A 330 16.80 3.69 -2.34
N PRO A 331 16.23 4.11 -1.17
CA PRO A 331 15.08 5.00 -1.11
C PRO A 331 15.24 6.08 -2.15
N LEU A 332 14.22 6.18 -3.01
CA LEU A 332 14.10 7.06 -4.15
C LEU A 332 14.15 8.52 -3.68
N ILE A 333 15.28 8.89 -3.09
CA ILE A 333 15.62 10.13 -2.44
C ILE A 333 16.80 10.69 -3.24
N PRO A 334 16.67 11.96 -3.64
CA PRO A 334 17.44 12.66 -4.66
C PRO A 334 18.94 12.52 -4.50
N MET A 335 19.63 12.52 -5.65
CA MET A 335 21.07 12.70 -5.78
C MET A 335 21.64 13.42 -4.56
N GLN A 336 22.20 12.67 -3.61
CA GLN A 336 23.41 13.15 -2.98
C GLN A 336 24.35 13.35 -4.16
N VAL A 337 24.38 14.59 -4.68
CA VAL A 337 25.60 15.08 -5.29
C VAL A 337 26.60 14.90 -4.15
N PRO A 338 27.54 13.95 -4.23
CA PRO A 338 28.56 13.87 -3.22
C PRO A 338 29.13 15.28 -3.15
N SER A 339 29.01 15.90 -1.99
CA SER A 339 29.72 17.13 -1.73
C SER A 339 31.18 16.86 -2.14
N VAL A 340 31.66 17.63 -3.12
CA VAL A 340 33.06 17.80 -3.54
C VAL A 340 33.47 17.25 -4.94
N GLU A 341 32.73 16.39 -5.64
CA GLU A 341 33.08 16.03 -7.03
C GLU A 341 31.98 16.41 -8.04
N ILE A 342 32.28 17.42 -8.87
CA ILE A 342 31.46 17.80 -10.02
C ILE A 342 31.56 16.66 -11.05
N LEU A 343 30.68 15.66 -10.91
CA LEU A 343 30.47 14.68 -11.97
C LEU A 343 30.07 15.40 -13.25
N SER A 344 30.69 15.03 -14.37
CA SER A 344 30.36 15.59 -15.67
C SER A 344 28.88 15.39 -16.00
N LEU A 345 28.30 16.29 -16.80
CA LEU A 345 26.92 16.15 -17.30
C LEU A 345 26.71 14.78 -18.01
N GLU A 346 27.75 14.28 -18.68
CA GLU A 346 27.74 12.98 -19.36
C GLU A 346 27.68 11.80 -18.37
N ASP A 347 28.44 11.84 -17.27
CA ASP A 347 28.41 10.80 -16.25
C ASP A 347 27.07 10.76 -15.50
N GLN A 348 26.49 11.95 -15.25
CA GLN A 348 25.16 12.05 -14.65
C GLN A 348 24.09 11.48 -15.59
N GLU A 349 24.17 11.75 -16.89
CA GLU A 349 23.29 11.17 -17.89
C GLU A 349 23.49 9.65 -18.05
N PHE A 350 24.72 9.16 -18.06
CA PHE A 350 25.03 7.74 -18.16
C PHE A 350 24.45 6.96 -16.98
N ARG A 351 24.70 7.41 -15.75
CA ARG A 351 24.12 6.82 -14.52
C ARG A 351 22.59 6.92 -14.49
N ARG A 352 22.02 7.97 -15.10
CA ARG A 352 20.57 8.14 -15.24
C ARG A 352 19.98 7.14 -16.24
N ARG A 353 20.63 6.92 -17.39
CA ARG A 353 20.21 5.92 -18.40
C ARG A 353 20.32 4.49 -17.88
N GLY A 354 21.41 4.15 -17.17
CA GLY A 354 21.58 2.84 -16.55
C GLY A 354 20.47 2.52 -15.56
N ARG A 355 20.20 3.43 -14.61
CA ARG A 355 19.08 3.28 -13.66
C ARG A 355 17.71 3.22 -14.33
N TYR A 356 17.50 4.00 -15.38
CA TYR A 356 16.27 3.96 -16.17
C TYR A 356 16.05 2.59 -16.81
N ALA A 357 17.09 2.00 -17.41
CA ALA A 357 17.01 0.66 -17.98
C ALA A 357 16.73 -0.40 -16.92
N THR A 358 17.35 -0.31 -15.75
CA THR A 358 17.08 -1.20 -14.60
C THR A 358 15.62 -1.11 -14.15
N ILE A 359 15.09 0.09 -13.93
CA ILE A 359 13.70 0.29 -13.49
C ILE A 359 12.72 -0.20 -14.58
N SER A 360 12.97 0.13 -15.85
CA SER A 360 12.12 -0.32 -16.96
C SER A 360 12.09 -1.84 -17.13
N SER A 361 13.25 -2.51 -17.01
CA SER A 361 13.35 -3.98 -17.03
C SER A 361 12.64 -4.61 -15.83
N THR A 362 12.68 -3.95 -14.68
CA THR A 362 12.03 -4.40 -13.44
C THR A 362 10.51 -4.35 -13.57
N VAL A 363 9.96 -3.25 -14.10
CA VAL A 363 8.51 -3.10 -14.37
C VAL A 363 8.03 -4.16 -15.37
N GLU A 364 8.78 -4.38 -16.46
CA GLU A 364 8.38 -5.36 -17.48
C GLU A 364 8.38 -6.80 -16.94
N SER A 365 9.36 -7.14 -16.10
CA SER A 365 9.42 -8.45 -15.44
C SER A 365 8.18 -8.72 -14.57
N PHE A 366 7.63 -7.66 -13.95
CA PHE A 366 6.44 -7.76 -13.12
C PHE A 366 5.17 -7.97 -13.93
N ARG A 367 4.99 -7.21 -15.02
CA ARG A 367 3.81 -7.33 -15.90
C ARG A 367 3.61 -8.75 -16.40
N VAL A 368 4.70 -9.44 -16.75
CA VAL A 368 4.67 -10.84 -17.18
C VAL A 368 4.28 -11.78 -16.03
N ALA A 369 4.70 -11.50 -14.79
CA ALA A 369 4.43 -12.36 -13.63
C ALA A 369 3.01 -12.22 -13.05
N THR A 370 2.34 -11.08 -13.22
CA THR A 370 1.00 -10.81 -12.66
C THR A 370 -0.18 -11.24 -13.54
N ILE A 371 0.03 -11.59 -14.81
CA ILE A 371 -1.08 -11.89 -15.74
C ILE A 371 -1.65 -13.31 -15.56
N GLU A 372 -0.98 -14.20 -14.82
CA GLU A 372 -1.33 -15.63 -14.75
C GLU A 372 -1.43 -16.17 -13.30
N THR A 373 -2.31 -15.61 -12.47
CA THR A 373 -2.52 -16.14 -11.11
C THR A 373 -3.97 -16.52 -10.84
N ASP A 374 -4.18 -17.83 -10.60
CA ASP A 374 -5.33 -18.33 -9.84
C ASP A 374 -5.28 -17.77 -8.42
N ARG A 375 -6.46 -17.32 -7.96
CA ARG A 375 -6.69 -16.49 -6.76
C ARG A 375 -6.85 -17.33 -5.48
N ASP A 376 -6.05 -18.37 -5.32
CA ASP A 376 -6.23 -19.29 -4.17
C ASP A 376 -5.39 -18.88 -2.96
N ASP A 377 -6.11 -18.38 -1.95
CA ASP A 377 -5.88 -18.47 -0.50
C ASP A 377 -4.42 -18.38 0.00
N ASP A 378 -3.81 -17.19 -0.09
CA ASP A 378 -2.67 -16.86 0.78
C ASP A 378 -3.19 -16.24 2.10
N GLU A 379 -2.76 -16.82 3.23
CA GLU A 379 -3.09 -16.40 4.60
C GLU A 379 -2.56 -15.00 4.97
N CYS A 380 -1.75 -14.36 4.10
CA CYS A 380 -1.22 -13.02 4.28
C CYS A 380 -2.30 -11.97 3.98
N ARG A 381 -3.06 -11.60 5.02
CA ARG A 381 -4.10 -10.56 4.91
C ARG A 381 -3.63 -9.22 5.45
N ASP A 382 -2.76 -9.21 6.45
CA ASP A 382 -2.35 -8.01 7.17
C ASP A 382 -1.00 -7.49 6.66
N PHE A 383 -0.72 -6.19 6.81
CA PHE A 383 0.52 -5.56 6.32
C PHE A 383 1.76 -6.14 7.01
N GLU A 384 1.60 -6.56 8.25
CA GLU A 384 2.61 -7.18 9.10
C GLU A 384 3.03 -8.58 8.60
N ASP A 385 2.22 -9.20 7.75
CA ASP A 385 2.51 -10.50 7.13
C ASP A 385 3.51 -10.38 5.97
N LEU A 386 3.71 -9.15 5.44
CA LEU A 386 4.71 -8.91 4.40
C LEU A 386 6.13 -9.21 4.89
N PRO A 387 7.06 -9.61 4.00
CA PRO A 387 8.48 -9.67 4.34
C PRO A 387 8.98 -8.33 4.90
N ASP A 388 9.72 -8.36 6.01
CA ASP A 388 10.18 -7.17 6.73
C ASP A 388 10.91 -6.18 5.80
N ASP A 389 11.68 -6.71 4.84
CA ASP A 389 12.36 -5.93 3.82
C ASP A 389 11.41 -5.13 2.92
N LEU A 390 10.31 -5.75 2.49
CA LEU A 390 9.32 -5.09 1.66
C LEU A 390 8.54 -4.04 2.46
N GLN A 391 8.20 -4.36 3.72
CA GLN A 391 7.60 -3.37 4.63
C GLN A 391 8.51 -2.15 4.80
N ASN A 392 9.79 -2.38 5.07
CA ASN A 392 10.78 -1.32 5.26
C ASN A 392 10.98 -0.50 3.98
N TRP A 393 11.03 -1.16 2.82
CA TRP A 393 11.11 -0.48 1.54
C TRP A 393 9.90 0.43 1.32
N ILE A 394 8.66 -0.08 1.47
CA ILE A 394 7.42 0.71 1.32
C ILE A 394 7.41 1.90 2.28
N ARG A 395 7.70 1.67 3.57
CA ARG A 395 7.72 2.73 4.61
C ARG A 395 8.74 3.82 4.31
N SER A 396 9.85 3.47 3.66
CA SER A 396 10.93 4.41 3.33
C SER A 396 10.65 5.28 2.10
N GLN A 397 9.67 4.95 1.25
CA GLN A 397 9.42 5.71 0.03
C GLN A 397 8.61 6.97 0.32
N ASP A 398 9.23 8.14 0.23
CA ASP A 398 8.54 9.43 0.43
C ASP A 398 7.38 9.62 -0.57
N GLY A 399 7.48 9.07 -1.78
CA GLY A 399 6.41 9.13 -2.78
C GLY A 399 5.17 8.28 -2.47
N LEU A 400 5.22 7.43 -1.43
CA LEU A 400 4.09 6.65 -0.94
C LEU A 400 3.49 7.23 0.36
N LYS A 401 4.12 8.24 0.94
CA LYS A 401 3.66 8.87 2.18
C LYS A 401 2.54 9.85 1.90
N ILE A 402 1.71 10.08 2.92
CA ILE A 402 0.66 11.09 2.89
C ILE A 402 0.91 12.02 4.08
N ARG A 403 1.34 13.26 3.81
CA ARG A 403 1.75 14.23 4.84
C ARG A 403 2.91 13.72 5.71
N GLY A 404 3.84 12.98 5.12
CA GLY A 404 4.99 12.41 5.79
C GLY A 404 4.73 11.11 6.55
N GLU A 405 3.47 10.65 6.63
CA GLU A 405 3.13 9.42 7.33
C GLU A 405 3.35 8.19 6.42
N PRO A 406 4.10 7.17 6.88
CA PRO A 406 4.36 5.95 6.11
C PRO A 406 3.17 5.00 6.12
N VAL A 407 3.14 4.09 5.14
CA VAL A 407 2.17 3.00 5.10
C VAL A 407 2.53 1.93 6.13
N THR A 408 1.57 1.60 6.99
CA THR A 408 1.72 0.64 8.09
C THR A 408 0.60 -0.39 8.13
N THR A 409 -0.54 -0.16 7.46
CA THR A 409 -1.67 -1.09 7.43
C THR A 409 -2.11 -1.41 6.00
N ARG A 410 -2.92 -2.45 5.85
CA ARG A 410 -3.52 -2.83 4.55
C ARG A 410 -4.37 -1.72 3.97
N GLU A 411 -5.23 -1.10 4.77
CA GLU A 411 -6.15 -0.06 4.31
C GLU A 411 -5.39 1.16 3.80
N GLN A 412 -4.28 1.50 4.44
CA GLN A 412 -3.38 2.56 3.97
C GLN A 412 -2.73 2.17 2.63
N LEU A 413 -2.34 0.91 2.46
CA LEU A 413 -1.75 0.43 1.20
C LEU A 413 -2.78 0.42 0.06
N GLU A 414 -4.01 -0.02 0.33
CA GLU A 414 -5.14 0.06 -0.62
C GLU A 414 -5.48 1.51 -0.98
N HIS A 415 -5.43 2.41 0.01
CA HIS A 415 -5.61 3.83 -0.23
C HIS A 415 -4.52 4.38 -1.15
N VAL A 416 -3.25 4.09 -0.87
CA VAL A 416 -2.11 4.49 -1.71
C VAL A 416 -2.22 3.90 -3.11
N PHE A 417 -2.65 2.64 -3.24
CA PHE A 417 -2.93 2.01 -4.52
C PHE A 417 -3.94 2.81 -5.33
N GLY A 418 -5.09 3.16 -4.73
CA GLY A 418 -6.12 3.98 -5.40
C GLY A 418 -5.62 5.37 -5.82
N LEU A 419 -4.69 5.97 -5.08
CA LEU A 419 -4.08 7.26 -5.46
C LEU A 419 -3.05 7.14 -6.60
N LEU A 420 -2.41 5.99 -6.76
CA LEU A 420 -1.47 5.71 -7.85
C LEU A 420 -2.19 5.24 -9.12
N ASP A 421 -3.19 4.37 -8.99
CA ASP A 421 -3.93 3.80 -10.11
C ASP A 421 -5.12 4.67 -10.52
N THR A 422 -4.86 5.63 -11.40
CA THR A 422 -5.89 6.52 -11.94
C THR A 422 -6.83 5.83 -12.94
N ASN A 423 -6.60 4.55 -13.28
CA ASN A 423 -7.43 3.77 -14.19
C ASN A 423 -8.50 2.94 -13.46
N ASN A 424 -8.52 2.98 -12.12
CA ASN A 424 -9.54 2.33 -11.28
C ASN A 424 -9.60 0.81 -11.49
N THR A 425 -8.43 0.18 -11.55
CA THR A 425 -8.28 -1.27 -11.63
C THR A 425 -8.81 -1.88 -10.33
N TYR A 426 -9.67 -2.88 -10.48
CA TYR A 426 -10.30 -3.55 -9.35
C TYR A 426 -9.26 -4.39 -8.60
N TYR A 427 -9.05 -4.10 -7.32
CA TYR A 427 -8.07 -4.78 -6.47
C TYR A 427 -8.72 -5.73 -5.45
N GLU A 428 -10.05 -5.86 -5.43
CA GLU A 428 -10.69 -6.83 -4.52
C GLU A 428 -10.25 -8.25 -4.89
N GLY A 429 -9.74 -8.96 -3.89
CA GLY A 429 -9.20 -10.31 -4.03
C GLY A 429 -7.68 -10.38 -4.17
N PHE A 430 -6.95 -9.26 -4.17
CA PHE A 430 -5.49 -9.31 -4.07
C PHE A 430 -5.04 -9.68 -2.66
N SER A 431 -4.03 -10.56 -2.58
CA SER A 431 -3.28 -10.77 -1.34
C SER A 431 -2.58 -9.47 -0.93
N ILE A 432 -2.22 -9.32 0.34
CA ILE A 432 -1.45 -8.14 0.76
C ILE A 432 -0.12 -8.04 0.02
N HIS A 433 0.47 -9.18 -0.33
CA HIS A 433 1.72 -9.26 -1.08
C HIS A 433 1.56 -8.73 -2.50
N ASP A 434 0.57 -9.22 -3.24
CA ASP A 434 0.34 -8.77 -4.63
C ASP A 434 0.05 -7.25 -4.66
N LEU A 435 -0.73 -6.76 -3.70
CA LEU A 435 -1.02 -5.33 -3.56
C LEU A 435 0.24 -4.50 -3.29
N ALA A 436 1.09 -4.95 -2.36
CA ALA A 436 2.34 -4.27 -2.01
C ALA A 436 3.29 -4.15 -3.20
N VAL A 437 3.45 -5.23 -3.96
CA VAL A 437 4.33 -5.22 -5.14
C VAL A 437 3.74 -4.33 -6.24
N LEU A 438 2.43 -4.39 -6.47
CA LEU A 438 1.77 -3.56 -7.49
C LEU A 438 1.87 -2.06 -7.16
N VAL A 439 1.72 -1.68 -5.89
CA VAL A 439 1.98 -0.30 -5.42
C VAL A 439 3.42 0.12 -5.73
N GLY A 440 4.39 -0.75 -5.46
CA GLY A 440 5.79 -0.49 -5.80
C GLY A 440 6.01 -0.26 -7.30
N VAL A 441 5.37 -1.07 -8.14
CA VAL A 441 5.45 -0.97 -9.60
C VAL A 441 4.83 0.32 -10.10
N LEU A 442 3.64 0.68 -9.63
CA LEU A 442 2.97 1.93 -10.02
C LEU A 442 3.78 3.17 -9.62
N LEU A 443 4.42 3.15 -8.44
CA LEU A 443 5.35 4.20 -8.04
C LEU A 443 6.51 4.33 -9.03
N LEU A 444 7.13 3.20 -9.41
CA LEU A 444 8.24 3.18 -10.37
C LEU A 444 7.79 3.68 -11.75
N GLU A 445 6.63 3.25 -12.24
CA GLU A 445 6.05 3.73 -13.50
C GLU A 445 5.77 5.24 -13.46
N LYS A 446 5.26 5.76 -12.34
CA LYS A 446 5.05 7.19 -12.15
C LYS A 446 6.36 7.97 -12.20
N ILE A 447 7.42 7.44 -11.58
CA ILE A 447 8.77 8.03 -11.65
C ILE A 447 9.32 7.99 -13.07
N LEU A 448 9.16 6.87 -13.79
CA LEU A 448 9.58 6.74 -15.18
C LEU A 448 8.83 7.75 -16.06
N THR A 449 7.52 7.88 -15.89
CA THR A 449 6.66 8.80 -16.66
C THR A 449 7.02 10.26 -16.38
N ASN A 450 7.24 10.62 -15.12
CA ASN A 450 7.72 11.96 -14.74
C ASN A 450 9.09 12.27 -15.38
N ARG A 451 9.99 11.28 -15.45
CA ARG A 451 11.32 11.43 -16.07
C ARG A 451 11.30 11.38 -17.61
N GLN A 452 10.41 10.62 -18.22
CA GLN A 452 10.24 10.57 -19.68
C GLN A 452 9.57 11.84 -20.20
N THR A 453 8.53 12.34 -19.52
CA THR A 453 7.85 13.59 -19.89
C THR A 453 8.75 14.83 -19.71
N ASN A 454 9.83 14.74 -18.92
CA ASN A 454 10.92 15.73 -18.92
C ASN A 454 11.61 15.87 -20.28
N ARG A 455 11.46 14.93 -21.22
CA ARG A 455 11.94 15.10 -22.60
C ARG A 455 11.12 16.07 -23.46
N SER A 456 9.97 16.55 -22.97
CA SER A 456 9.30 17.68 -23.63
C SER A 456 10.19 18.92 -23.53
N SER A 457 10.41 19.63 -24.65
CA SER A 457 11.33 20.77 -24.74
C SER A 457 11.06 21.88 -23.71
N LEU A 458 9.83 21.96 -23.20
CA LEU A 458 9.36 22.88 -22.18
C LEU A 458 9.85 22.55 -20.76
N LYS A 459 9.85 21.27 -20.34
CA LYS A 459 10.27 20.87 -18.98
C LYS A 459 11.77 21.05 -18.78
N ASN A 460 12.57 20.72 -19.79
CA ASN A 460 14.03 20.80 -19.68
C ASN A 460 14.61 22.23 -19.64
N THR A 461 13.87 23.23 -20.11
CA THR A 461 14.37 24.62 -20.16
C THR A 461 13.87 25.47 -19.00
N GLU A 462 12.71 25.16 -18.43
CA GLU A 462 12.03 26.03 -17.46
C GLU A 462 11.83 25.38 -16.08
N ALA A 463 12.24 24.12 -15.87
CA ALA A 463 12.13 23.45 -14.57
C ALA A 463 13.49 23.03 -13.98
N ILE A 464 13.65 23.24 -12.68
CA ILE A 464 14.74 22.71 -11.87
C ILE A 464 14.19 21.73 -10.82
N PRO A 465 14.90 20.63 -10.53
CA PRO A 465 14.49 19.73 -9.45
C PRO A 465 14.68 20.40 -8.08
N GLY A 466 13.86 19.99 -7.11
CA GLY A 466 14.04 20.32 -5.70
C GLY A 466 15.37 19.84 -5.13
N LYS A 467 15.74 20.40 -3.99
CA LYS A 467 16.94 20.03 -3.24
C LYS A 467 16.85 18.58 -2.76
N PRO A 468 18.00 17.96 -2.47
CA PRO A 468 17.98 16.63 -1.89
C PRO A 468 17.18 16.55 -0.59
N GLY A 469 16.23 15.61 -0.49
CA GLY A 469 15.32 15.44 0.64
C GLY A 469 14.13 16.41 0.66
N GLU A 470 13.98 17.28 -0.34
CA GLU A 470 12.85 18.20 -0.42
C GLU A 470 11.59 17.46 -0.86
N VAL A 471 10.59 17.44 0.01
CA VAL A 471 9.29 16.79 -0.20
C VAL A 471 8.19 17.85 -0.13
N ILE A 472 7.29 17.87 -1.11
CA ILE A 472 6.12 18.75 -1.11
C ILE A 472 4.87 17.94 -0.76
N TYR A 473 4.23 18.26 0.36
CA TYR A 473 2.94 17.69 0.72
C TYR A 473 1.85 18.20 -0.21
N ARG A 474 0.93 17.31 -0.64
CA ARG A 474 -0.06 17.64 -1.66
C ARG A 474 -1.50 17.47 -1.20
N THR A 475 -2.39 18.25 -1.81
CA THR A 475 -3.84 18.13 -1.67
C THR A 475 -4.51 18.22 -3.03
N CYS A 476 -5.64 17.54 -3.18
CA CYS A 476 -6.43 17.62 -4.41
C CYS A 476 -7.16 18.96 -4.51
N SER A 477 -7.05 19.64 -5.65
CA SER A 477 -7.73 20.93 -5.86
C SER A 477 -9.26 20.83 -5.82
N MET A 478 -9.82 19.66 -6.11
CA MET A 478 -11.27 19.42 -6.19
C MET A 478 -11.83 18.97 -4.84
N CYS A 479 -11.43 17.79 -4.34
CA CYS A 479 -11.98 17.24 -3.10
C CYS A 479 -11.29 17.74 -1.83
N LYS A 480 -10.19 18.49 -1.95
CA LYS A 480 -9.39 19.04 -0.83
C LYS A 480 -8.77 18.00 0.11
N LYS A 481 -8.92 16.70 -0.18
CA LYS A 481 -8.30 15.63 0.59
C LYS A 481 -6.78 15.60 0.36
N PRO A 482 -6.01 15.09 1.35
CA PRO A 482 -4.59 14.80 1.17
C PRO A 482 -4.36 13.85 -0.01
N PHE A 483 -3.22 14.01 -0.65
CA PHE A 483 -2.73 13.13 -1.71
C PHE A 483 -1.32 12.64 -1.35
N LEU A 484 -0.78 11.70 -2.12
CA LEU A 484 0.60 11.25 -1.98
C LEU A 484 1.57 12.42 -2.03
N ASP A 485 2.61 12.39 -1.20
CA ASP A 485 3.62 13.44 -1.19
C ASP A 485 4.42 13.44 -2.49
N ASP A 486 4.94 14.60 -2.88
CA ASP A 486 5.84 14.72 -4.02
C ASP A 486 7.29 14.62 -3.54
N ALA A 487 7.87 13.43 -3.68
CA ALA A 487 9.28 13.17 -3.38
C ALA A 487 10.24 13.72 -4.45
N PHE A 488 9.71 14.18 -5.58
CA PHE A 488 10.50 14.71 -6.70
C PHE A 488 9.94 16.04 -7.20
N PRO A 489 9.82 17.05 -6.33
CA PRO A 489 9.21 18.31 -6.71
C PRO A 489 10.04 19.00 -7.79
N LEU A 490 9.34 19.64 -8.71
CA LEU A 490 9.93 20.48 -9.75
C LEU A 490 9.56 21.93 -9.48
N PHE A 491 10.52 22.83 -9.69
CA PHE A 491 10.37 24.26 -9.49
C PHE A 491 10.71 25.04 -10.76
N LEU A 492 10.20 26.27 -10.88
CA LEU A 492 10.45 27.13 -12.03
C LEU A 492 11.89 27.68 -12.02
N THR A 493 12.66 27.46 -13.09
CA THR A 493 14.07 27.92 -13.19
C THR A 493 14.22 29.42 -12.96
N ALA A 494 13.31 30.23 -13.52
CA ALA A 494 13.37 31.68 -13.41
C ALA A 494 12.96 32.22 -12.03
N VAL A 495 12.17 31.44 -11.26
CA VAL A 495 11.72 31.81 -9.91
C VAL A 495 11.65 30.53 -9.06
N PRO A 496 12.79 30.08 -8.48
CA PRO A 496 12.91 28.78 -7.82
C PRO A 496 11.90 28.49 -6.70
N ASP A 497 11.26 29.52 -6.13
CA ASP A 497 10.23 29.35 -5.10
C ASP A 497 8.87 28.89 -5.65
N PHE A 498 8.71 28.78 -6.98
CA PHE A 498 7.45 28.33 -7.60
C PHE A 498 7.47 26.84 -7.93
N TYR A 499 6.69 26.07 -7.20
CA TYR A 499 6.45 24.64 -7.44
C TYR A 499 5.56 24.39 -8.67
N PHE A 500 5.88 23.36 -9.45
CA PHE A 500 5.04 22.91 -10.55
C PHE A 500 3.99 21.90 -10.08
N ILE A 501 2.72 22.27 -10.20
CA ILE A 501 1.61 21.36 -9.89
C ILE A 501 1.36 20.36 -11.03
N GLU A 502 1.07 19.12 -10.65
CA GLU A 502 0.61 18.06 -11.55
C GLU A 502 -0.91 18.19 -11.77
N VAL A 503 -1.37 18.08 -13.02
CA VAL A 503 -2.80 18.00 -13.35
C VAL A 503 -3.09 16.56 -13.75
N ILE A 504 -3.99 15.91 -13.02
CA ILE A 504 -4.35 14.53 -13.28
C ILE A 504 -5.33 14.51 -14.47
N HIS A 505 -4.90 13.90 -15.55
CA HIS A 505 -5.72 13.64 -16.73
C HIS A 505 -6.20 12.20 -16.69
N SER A 506 -7.47 11.98 -16.29
CA SER A 506 -8.08 10.67 -16.51
C SER A 506 -8.40 10.51 -17.99
N THR A 507 -7.98 9.39 -18.57
CA THR A 507 -8.27 8.99 -19.95
C THR A 507 -9.70 8.49 -20.13
N VAL A 508 -10.41 8.23 -19.03
CA VAL A 508 -11.79 7.73 -19.03
C VAL A 508 -12.76 8.91 -18.87
N PRO A 509 -13.72 9.11 -19.79
CA PRO A 509 -14.80 10.09 -19.62
C PRO A 509 -15.59 9.78 -18.33
N GLY A 510 -15.60 10.69 -17.36
CA GLY A 510 -16.20 10.46 -16.04
C GLY A 510 -15.29 9.74 -15.04
N GLY A 511 -14.00 9.54 -15.36
CA GLY A 511 -13.05 8.80 -14.54
C GLY A 511 -12.76 9.42 -13.16
N ALA A 512 -12.20 8.57 -12.29
CA ALA A 512 -12.02 8.76 -10.86
C ALA A 512 -10.98 9.82 -10.48
N GLY A 513 -11.28 11.10 -10.75
CA GLY A 513 -10.63 12.30 -10.21
C GLY A 513 -9.17 12.12 -9.75
N CYS A 514 -8.91 12.24 -8.45
CA CYS A 514 -7.58 12.05 -7.88
C CYS A 514 -7.40 10.66 -7.25
N GLY A 515 -8.12 9.63 -7.70
CA GLY A 515 -8.11 8.30 -7.07
C GLY A 515 -8.90 8.19 -5.75
N GLN A 516 -9.21 9.33 -5.12
CA GLN A 516 -10.09 9.37 -3.95
C GLN A 516 -11.54 9.01 -4.33
N GLN A 517 -12.19 8.17 -3.51
CA GLN A 517 -13.60 7.82 -3.69
C GLN A 517 -14.48 9.09 -3.73
N GLY A 518 -15.27 9.21 -4.81
CA GLY A 518 -16.17 10.34 -5.05
C GLY A 518 -15.50 11.61 -5.58
N CYS A 519 -14.19 11.62 -5.85
CA CYS A 519 -13.54 12.72 -6.54
C CYS A 519 -13.66 12.56 -8.05
N ASN A 520 -14.21 13.55 -8.75
CA ASN A 520 -14.40 13.54 -10.20
C ASN A 520 -13.73 14.74 -10.88
N GLY A 521 -13.51 14.66 -12.19
CA GLY A 521 -12.98 15.75 -13.02
C GLY A 521 -11.46 15.71 -13.17
N TRP A 522 -10.85 16.86 -13.46
CA TRP A 522 -9.40 16.99 -13.73
C TRP A 522 -8.72 17.80 -12.61
N PRO A 523 -8.51 17.18 -11.43
CA PRO A 523 -7.92 17.88 -10.31
C PRO A 523 -6.44 18.21 -10.57
N ALA A 524 -6.01 19.34 -10.01
CA ALA A 524 -4.61 19.65 -9.85
C ALA A 524 -4.14 19.24 -8.44
N LEU A 525 -2.92 18.74 -8.32
CA LEU A 525 -2.29 18.40 -7.06
C LEU A 525 -1.55 19.63 -6.53
N MET A 526 -2.17 20.29 -5.57
CA MET A 526 -1.73 21.57 -5.01
C MET A 526 -0.83 21.33 -3.79
N PRO A 527 0.16 22.20 -3.51
CA PRO A 527 0.84 22.20 -2.23
C PRO A 527 -0.17 22.28 -1.07
N ALA A 528 0.05 21.48 -0.02
CA ALA A 528 -0.75 21.54 1.18
C ALA A 528 -0.48 22.83 1.99
N ASP A 529 0.76 23.34 1.95
CA ASP A 529 1.09 24.65 2.51
C ASP A 529 0.58 25.76 1.59
N PRO A 530 -0.39 26.60 2.03
CA PRO A 530 -0.90 27.71 1.23
C PRO A 530 0.15 28.79 0.94
N LYS A 531 1.26 28.83 1.68
CA LYS A 531 2.37 29.77 1.43
C LYS A 531 3.24 29.33 0.27
N GLN A 532 3.26 28.04 -0.07
CA GLN A 532 4.04 27.51 -1.19
C GLN A 532 3.46 28.03 -2.51
N ARG A 533 4.22 28.93 -3.16
CA ARG A 533 3.87 29.46 -4.47
C ARG A 533 3.98 28.34 -5.49
N HIS A 534 3.07 28.34 -6.45
CA HIS A 534 2.99 27.28 -7.43
C HIS A 534 2.41 27.74 -8.76
N THR A 535 2.66 26.97 -9.82
CA THR A 535 2.15 27.21 -11.16
C THR A 535 1.91 25.89 -11.88
N ARG A 536 1.05 25.93 -12.92
CA ARG A 536 0.96 24.82 -13.87
C ARG A 536 2.16 24.84 -14.79
N LEU A 537 2.56 23.65 -15.20
CA LEU A 537 3.55 23.45 -16.24
C LEU A 537 2.93 23.62 -17.63
N GLU A 538 2.44 24.83 -17.89
CA GLU A 538 1.91 25.26 -19.18
C GLU A 538 2.60 26.55 -19.59
N MET A 539 3.02 26.67 -20.85
CA MET A 539 3.78 27.84 -21.33
C MET A 539 3.07 29.18 -21.06
N ARG A 540 1.73 29.21 -21.13
CA ARG A 540 0.93 30.42 -20.83
C ARG A 540 1.00 30.79 -19.35
N SER A 541 0.91 29.81 -18.47
CA SER A 541 0.96 29.97 -17.02
C SER A 541 2.35 30.41 -16.56
N ILE A 542 3.40 29.75 -17.07
CA ILE A 542 4.81 30.12 -16.83
C ILE A 542 5.09 31.56 -17.25
N LYS A 543 4.69 31.95 -18.47
CA LYS A 543 4.87 33.33 -18.96
C LYS A 543 4.16 34.36 -18.08
N ARG A 544 2.99 34.04 -17.55
CA ARG A 544 2.23 34.93 -16.66
C ARG A 544 2.94 35.11 -15.32
N VAL A 545 3.45 34.03 -14.72
CA VAL A 545 4.22 34.10 -13.47
C VAL A 545 5.52 34.89 -13.65
N MET A 546 6.26 34.61 -14.73
CA MET A 546 7.46 35.38 -15.06
C MET A 546 7.15 36.87 -15.25
N LEU A 547 6.02 37.19 -15.89
CA LEU A 547 5.60 38.58 -16.08
C LEU A 547 5.21 39.28 -14.78
N ALA A 548 4.60 38.55 -13.83
CA ALA A 548 4.22 39.06 -12.53
C ALA A 548 5.41 39.19 -11.56
N GLY A 549 6.48 38.41 -11.77
CA GLY A 549 7.71 38.48 -10.99
C GLY A 549 8.73 39.52 -11.48
N LEU A 550 8.54 40.09 -12.67
CA LEU A 550 9.37 41.21 -13.13
C LEU A 550 9.08 42.46 -12.28
N ASN A 551 10.15 43.19 -11.92
CA ASN A 551 10.03 44.48 -11.24
C ASN A 551 9.01 45.36 -11.98
N PRO A 552 7.98 45.93 -11.33
CA PRO A 552 6.96 46.74 -11.99
C PRO A 552 7.51 47.88 -12.87
N THR A 553 8.76 48.30 -12.64
CA THR A 553 9.46 49.37 -13.38
C THR A 553 10.25 48.91 -14.60
N TRP A 554 10.26 47.62 -14.98
CA TRP A 554 11.05 47.13 -16.13
C TRP A 554 10.70 47.85 -17.44
N LYS A 555 9.44 48.28 -17.57
CA LYS A 555 8.97 49.08 -18.70
C LYS A 555 9.60 50.47 -18.73
N ASP A 556 9.88 51.05 -17.57
CA ASP A 556 10.41 52.41 -17.46
C ASP A 556 11.82 52.50 -18.04
N ALA A 557 12.60 51.42 -18.00
CA ALA A 557 13.92 51.35 -18.65
C ALA A 557 13.84 51.38 -20.19
N LEU A 558 12.69 51.01 -20.76
CA LEU A 558 12.46 50.93 -22.21
C LEU A 558 11.55 52.06 -22.73
N CYS A 559 10.87 52.76 -21.84
CA CYS A 559 9.90 53.80 -22.15
C CYS A 559 10.38 55.19 -21.68
N ARG A 560 9.90 56.22 -22.38
CA ARG A 560 10.10 57.62 -22.05
C ARG A 560 9.41 57.96 -20.75
N THR A 561 10.01 58.86 -19.98
CA THR A 561 9.49 59.31 -18.68
C THR A 561 9.67 60.82 -18.55
N GLY A 562 8.75 61.50 -17.85
CA GLY A 562 8.89 62.94 -17.56
C GLY A 562 8.96 63.81 -18.83
N LYS A 563 10.00 64.66 -18.93
CA LYS A 563 10.17 65.63 -20.03
C LYS A 563 10.35 64.98 -21.41
N ASP A 564 10.80 63.73 -21.47
CA ASP A 564 11.04 63.00 -22.73
C ASP A 564 9.75 62.70 -23.50
N LEU A 565 8.59 62.81 -22.84
CA LEU A 565 7.26 62.61 -23.42
C LEU A 565 6.72 63.86 -24.15
N GLN A 566 7.37 65.02 -24.04
CA GLN A 566 6.85 66.28 -24.60
C GLN A 566 6.66 66.25 -26.12
N SER A 567 7.43 65.43 -26.84
CA SER A 567 7.30 65.24 -28.29
C SER A 567 6.31 64.14 -28.70
N CYS A 568 5.63 63.50 -27.74
CA CYS A 568 4.71 62.39 -27.99
C CYS A 568 3.25 62.80 -27.72
N ALA A 569 2.31 62.26 -28.48
CA ALA A 569 0.89 62.50 -28.25
C ALA A 569 0.42 61.90 -26.91
N SER A 570 -0.33 62.69 -26.13
CA SER A 570 -0.88 62.29 -24.83
C SER A 570 -2.16 61.45 -24.93
N SER A 571 -2.93 61.62 -26.01
CA SER A 571 -4.05 60.76 -26.36
C SER A 571 -4.02 60.40 -27.83
N LEU A 572 -4.52 59.20 -28.16
CA LEU A 572 -4.64 58.74 -29.54
C LEU A 572 -5.82 57.80 -29.71
N LYS A 573 -6.33 57.71 -30.94
CA LYS A 573 -7.41 56.78 -31.29
C LYS A 573 -6.81 55.40 -31.58
N ILE A 574 -7.28 54.38 -30.86
CA ILE A 574 -6.86 52.99 -31.02
C ILE A 574 -8.00 52.10 -31.51
N ARG A 575 -7.65 51.00 -32.18
CA ARG A 575 -8.54 49.97 -32.70
C ARG A 575 -8.19 48.59 -32.14
N CYS A 576 -9.20 47.81 -31.78
CA CYS A 576 -9.06 46.42 -31.36
C CYS A 576 -8.40 45.56 -32.46
N CYS A 577 -7.47 44.67 -32.08
CA CYS A 577 -6.84 43.71 -33.00
C CYS A 577 -7.43 42.30 -32.89
N GLY A 578 -8.54 42.13 -32.18
CA GLY A 578 -9.26 40.84 -32.07
C GLY A 578 -9.91 40.40 -33.39
N PRO A 579 -10.30 39.12 -33.50
CA PRO A 579 -11.07 38.63 -34.63
C PRO A 579 -12.42 39.36 -34.71
N GLY A 580 -12.90 39.66 -35.92
CA GLY A 580 -14.21 40.29 -36.08
C GLY A 580 -15.35 39.31 -35.77
N VAL A 581 -16.48 39.82 -35.30
CA VAL A 581 -17.71 39.02 -35.18
C VAL A 581 -18.34 38.91 -36.58
N ASN A 582 -19.05 37.82 -36.88
CA ASN A 582 -19.76 37.59 -38.15
C ASN A 582 -18.87 37.51 -39.41
N GLY A 583 -17.71 36.85 -39.31
CA GLY A 583 -16.85 36.58 -40.47
C GLY A 583 -15.97 37.75 -40.93
N ALA A 584 -16.01 38.89 -40.22
CA ALA A 584 -15.06 39.97 -40.43
C ALA A 584 -13.65 39.56 -39.95
N SER A 585 -12.63 39.92 -40.74
CA SER A 585 -11.24 39.54 -40.44
C SER A 585 -10.65 40.23 -39.21
N ARG A 586 -11.24 41.36 -38.76
CA ARG A 586 -10.82 42.12 -37.57
C ARG A 586 -11.98 42.83 -36.88
N CYS A 587 -11.85 43.03 -35.58
CA CYS A 587 -12.78 43.79 -34.75
C CYS A 587 -12.68 45.30 -35.06
N GLU A 588 -13.80 45.95 -35.35
CA GLU A 588 -13.84 47.39 -35.72
C GLU A 588 -13.90 48.34 -34.50
N TYR A 589 -13.96 47.79 -33.28
CA TYR A 589 -14.07 48.59 -32.07
C TYR A 589 -12.89 49.57 -31.92
N GLN A 590 -13.22 50.87 -31.86
CA GLN A 590 -12.27 51.96 -31.66
C GLN A 590 -12.58 52.74 -30.38
N ARG A 591 -11.55 53.28 -29.73
CA ARG A 591 -11.67 54.15 -28.57
C ARG A 591 -10.54 55.16 -28.50
N GLU A 592 -10.76 56.25 -27.78
CA GLU A 592 -9.68 57.13 -27.35
C GLU A 592 -8.91 56.47 -26.21
N TYR A 593 -7.58 56.63 -26.24
CA TYR A 593 -6.66 56.08 -25.26
C TYR A 593 -5.63 57.13 -24.88
N VAL A 594 -5.67 57.52 -23.61
CA VAL A 594 -4.65 58.37 -22.99
C VAL A 594 -3.45 57.48 -22.67
N THR A 595 -2.29 57.83 -23.20
CA THR A 595 -1.08 57.02 -23.05
C THR A 595 0.14 57.86 -22.71
N ASN A 596 0.93 57.35 -21.78
CA ASN A 596 2.29 57.79 -21.48
C ASN A 596 3.33 56.74 -21.91
N SER A 597 2.90 55.65 -22.54
CA SER A 597 3.73 54.48 -22.82
C SER A 597 4.33 54.54 -24.23
N TRP A 598 5.38 55.34 -24.37
CA TRP A 598 6.17 55.50 -25.60
C TRP A 598 7.59 54.98 -25.40
N THR A 599 8.15 54.23 -26.34
CA THR A 599 9.53 53.73 -26.23
C THR A 599 10.57 54.86 -26.34
N ILE A 600 11.74 54.68 -25.73
CA ILE A 600 12.87 55.64 -25.81
C ILE A 600 13.49 55.80 -27.21
N GLN A 601 13.26 54.85 -28.14
CA GLN A 601 13.82 54.93 -29.49
C GLN A 601 13.31 56.13 -30.30
N GLU A 602 14.07 56.56 -31.31
CA GLU A 602 13.68 57.62 -32.25
C GLU A 602 13.56 57.03 -33.68
N PRO A 603 12.41 57.15 -34.38
CA PRO A 603 11.16 57.73 -33.89
C PRO A 603 10.48 56.87 -32.80
N PRO A 604 9.79 57.48 -31.83
CA PRO A 604 9.15 56.77 -30.73
C PRO A 604 8.02 55.86 -31.22
N ARG A 605 7.86 54.72 -30.56
CA ARG A 605 6.78 53.77 -30.83
C ARG A 605 5.87 53.67 -29.62
N VAL A 606 4.56 53.72 -29.85
CA VAL A 606 3.59 53.49 -28.77
C VAL A 606 3.56 52.02 -28.38
N VAL A 607 3.52 51.73 -27.08
CA VAL A 607 3.34 50.37 -26.58
C VAL A 607 1.85 50.02 -26.65
N MET A 608 1.50 48.98 -27.41
CA MET A 608 0.11 48.55 -27.56
C MET A 608 -0.49 48.13 -26.21
N PRO A 609 -1.59 48.75 -25.76
CA PRO A 609 -2.26 48.32 -24.54
C PRO A 609 -3.06 47.04 -24.79
N LYS A 610 -3.22 46.26 -23.72
CA LYS A 610 -4.22 45.20 -23.64
C LYS A 610 -5.42 45.73 -22.87
N LEU A 611 -6.59 45.74 -23.50
CA LEU A 611 -7.82 46.29 -22.94
C LEU A 611 -8.98 45.33 -23.22
N MET A 612 -10.04 45.42 -22.42
CA MET A 612 -11.28 44.69 -22.69
C MET A 612 -11.97 45.26 -23.94
N CYS A 613 -12.23 44.38 -24.91
CA CYS A 613 -13.04 44.69 -26.07
C CYS A 613 -14.52 44.73 -25.68
N LYS A 614 -15.22 45.85 -25.92
CA LYS A 614 -16.66 45.95 -25.59
C LYS A 614 -17.56 45.06 -26.47
N ILE A 615 -17.08 44.63 -27.63
CA ILE A 615 -17.85 43.79 -28.55
C ILE A 615 -17.72 42.32 -28.16
N GLU A 616 -16.50 41.84 -27.93
CA GLU A 616 -16.24 40.41 -27.68
C GLU A 616 -16.17 40.04 -26.19
N ASN A 617 -16.18 41.04 -25.29
CA ASN A 617 -16.03 40.88 -23.85
C ASN A 617 -14.78 40.07 -23.44
N THR A 618 -13.72 40.18 -24.23
CA THR A 618 -12.42 39.53 -24.04
C THR A 618 -11.28 40.56 -24.11
N GLU A 619 -10.14 40.24 -23.52
CA GLU A 619 -8.96 41.12 -23.51
C GLU A 619 -8.18 41.01 -24.83
N HIS A 620 -8.07 42.11 -25.57
CA HIS A 620 -7.33 42.19 -26.84
C HIS A 620 -6.24 43.26 -26.82
N SER A 621 -5.27 43.12 -27.74
CA SER A 621 -4.31 44.19 -28.02
C SER A 621 -4.96 45.26 -28.90
N PHE A 622 -4.62 46.51 -28.69
CA PHE A 622 -5.13 47.63 -29.48
C PHE A 622 -4.00 48.38 -30.20
N ALA A 623 -4.19 48.67 -31.49
CA ALA A 623 -3.24 49.40 -32.33
C ALA A 623 -3.74 50.83 -32.61
N PRO A 624 -2.85 51.81 -32.86
CA PRO A 624 -3.25 53.12 -33.36
C PRO A 624 -4.07 53.02 -34.65
N VAL A 625 -5.06 53.90 -34.79
CA VAL A 625 -5.84 54.04 -36.04
C VAL A 625 -5.03 54.78 -37.10
N ASP A 626 -4.18 55.73 -36.69
CA ASP A 626 -3.27 56.45 -37.58
C ASP A 626 -2.07 55.58 -37.92
N ASN A 627 -1.93 55.26 -39.22
CA ASN A 627 -0.86 54.43 -39.74
C ASN A 627 0.53 55.09 -39.66
N ASN A 628 0.59 56.42 -39.46
CA ASN A 628 1.86 57.13 -39.25
C ASN A 628 2.43 56.91 -37.85
N ILE A 629 1.60 56.47 -36.89
CA ILE A 629 2.04 56.17 -35.52
C ILE A 629 2.58 54.74 -35.47
N ARG A 630 3.91 54.63 -35.35
CA ARG A 630 4.56 53.33 -35.14
C ARG A 630 4.22 52.79 -33.76
N TYR A 631 4.06 51.47 -33.65
CA TYR A 631 3.76 50.80 -32.40
C TYR A 631 4.64 49.58 -32.17
N ILE A 632 4.68 49.11 -30.93
CA ILE A 632 5.33 47.87 -30.52
C ILE A 632 4.39 47.07 -29.61
N THR A 633 4.31 45.76 -29.80
CA THR A 633 3.55 44.90 -28.91
C THR A 633 4.28 44.76 -27.58
N LEU A 634 3.53 44.60 -26.48
CA LEU A 634 4.12 44.33 -25.17
C LEU A 634 5.02 43.08 -25.18
N ALA A 635 4.67 42.06 -25.99
CA ALA A 635 5.47 40.84 -26.13
C ALA A 635 6.83 41.10 -26.80
N ASN A 636 6.88 41.95 -27.83
CA ASN A 636 8.15 42.31 -28.48
C ASN A 636 9.02 43.17 -27.56
N LEU A 637 8.42 44.09 -26.81
CA LEU A 637 9.12 44.89 -25.81
C LEU A 637 9.74 44.00 -24.72
N LEU A 638 8.97 43.02 -24.22
CA LEU A 638 9.46 42.03 -23.26
C LEU A 638 10.59 41.16 -23.82
N LYS A 639 10.51 40.79 -25.12
CA LYS A 639 11.57 40.02 -25.79
C LYS A 639 12.90 40.76 -25.76
N ILE A 640 12.87 42.08 -25.95
CA ILE A 640 14.06 42.94 -25.86
C ILE A 640 14.59 42.94 -24.43
N HIS A 641 13.73 43.16 -23.43
CA HIS A 641 14.11 43.13 -22.01
C HIS A 641 14.76 41.80 -21.61
N LYS A 642 14.11 40.68 -21.91
CA LYS A 642 14.61 39.33 -21.61
C LYS A 642 15.94 39.03 -22.27
N ALA A 643 16.14 39.50 -23.50
CA ALA A 643 17.40 39.29 -24.20
C ALA A 643 18.58 40.03 -23.53
N PHE A 644 18.33 41.16 -22.85
CA PHE A 644 19.34 41.81 -21.99
C PHE A 644 19.52 41.06 -20.66
N LEU A 645 18.43 40.65 -20.01
CA LEU A 645 18.51 39.87 -18.76
C LEU A 645 19.31 38.58 -18.94
N ASN A 646 19.12 37.87 -20.06
CA ASN A 646 19.86 36.65 -20.39
C ASN A 646 21.38 36.88 -20.54
N GLU A 647 21.81 38.11 -20.83
CA GLU A 647 23.21 38.50 -20.87
C GLU A 647 23.72 39.02 -19.51
N GLY A 648 22.89 38.97 -18.46
CA GLY A 648 23.18 39.49 -17.13
C GLY A 648 23.04 41.02 -17.02
N CYS A 649 22.20 41.63 -17.86
CA CYS A 649 21.95 43.07 -17.89
C CYS A 649 20.53 43.40 -17.39
N GLU A 650 20.41 43.91 -16.17
CA GLU A 650 19.18 44.50 -15.64
C GLU A 650 19.08 45.96 -16.12
N LEU A 651 18.31 46.21 -17.19
CA LEU A 651 18.31 47.51 -17.89
C LEU A 651 17.94 48.70 -17.00
N SER A 652 17.20 48.48 -15.91
CA SER A 652 16.86 49.53 -14.94
C SER A 652 18.08 50.10 -14.19
N GLU A 653 19.20 49.37 -14.17
CA GLU A 653 20.46 49.81 -13.55
C GLU A 653 21.36 50.60 -14.52
N TYR A 654 21.06 50.63 -15.82
CA TYR A 654 21.91 51.24 -16.85
C TYR A 654 21.30 52.53 -17.42
N PRO A 655 22.12 53.39 -18.05
CA PRO A 655 21.62 54.59 -18.72
C PRO A 655 20.63 54.25 -19.84
N LYS A 656 19.55 55.04 -19.96
CA LYS A 656 18.51 54.90 -21.01
C LYS A 656 19.02 55.38 -22.38
N ILE A 657 19.89 54.60 -23.04
CA ILE A 657 20.48 54.95 -24.34
C ILE A 657 19.78 54.16 -25.45
N ALA A 658 18.96 54.85 -26.24
CA ALA A 658 18.11 54.26 -27.25
C ALA A 658 18.88 53.48 -28.32
N GLU A 659 20.03 53.99 -28.75
CA GLU A 659 20.86 53.43 -29.83
C GLU A 659 21.38 52.03 -29.47
N PHE A 660 21.63 51.79 -28.18
CA PHE A 660 22.11 50.49 -27.69
C PHE A 660 20.95 49.54 -27.37
N ILE A 661 19.78 50.06 -26.99
CA ILE A 661 18.60 49.28 -26.59
C ILE A 661 17.67 48.96 -27.80
N PHE A 662 17.73 49.75 -28.86
CA PHE A 662 16.97 49.57 -30.10
C PHE A 662 17.87 49.85 -31.32
N PRO A 663 18.97 49.10 -31.52
CA PRO A 663 19.90 49.40 -32.60
C PRO A 663 19.25 49.22 -33.96
N THR A 664 19.63 50.10 -34.90
CA THR A 664 19.22 50.03 -36.30
C THR A 664 19.92 48.91 -37.07
N VAL A 665 21.09 48.46 -36.60
CA VAL A 665 21.88 47.36 -37.16
C VAL A 665 21.77 46.12 -36.26
N ASN A 666 21.70 44.95 -36.88
CA ASN A 666 21.56 43.67 -36.18
C ASN A 666 22.84 43.34 -35.36
N THR A 667 22.87 43.83 -34.12
CA THR A 667 23.99 43.70 -33.19
C THR A 667 23.61 42.73 -32.08
N SER A 668 24.50 41.81 -31.70
CA SER A 668 24.22 40.85 -30.64
C SER A 668 23.95 41.53 -29.30
N PHE A 669 23.05 40.97 -28.48
CA PHE A 669 22.73 41.52 -27.16
C PHE A 669 23.95 41.59 -26.25
N LYS A 670 24.86 40.60 -26.33
CA LYS A 670 26.17 40.63 -25.65
C LYS A 670 27.01 41.86 -25.98
N ALA A 671 27.11 42.22 -27.27
CA ALA A 671 27.87 43.41 -27.70
C ALA A 671 27.17 44.70 -27.23
N ARG A 672 25.85 44.75 -27.31
CA ARG A 672 25.04 45.88 -26.84
C ARG A 672 25.15 46.08 -25.33
N PHE A 673 25.21 45.00 -24.56
CA PHE A 673 25.45 45.08 -23.12
C PHE A 673 26.81 45.68 -22.78
N LYS A 674 27.87 45.29 -23.52
CA LYS A 674 29.20 45.90 -23.33
C LYS A 674 29.17 47.42 -23.57
N LEU A 675 28.42 47.89 -24.57
CA LEU A 675 28.25 49.32 -24.85
C LEU A 675 27.53 50.05 -23.71
N LEU A 676 26.45 49.46 -23.17
CA LEU A 676 25.74 50.02 -22.00
C LEU A 676 26.64 50.10 -20.77
N LYS A 677 27.43 49.05 -20.49
CA LYS A 677 28.43 49.04 -19.41
C LYS A 677 29.49 50.13 -19.58
N ALA A 678 29.99 50.33 -20.79
CA ALA A 678 30.97 51.39 -21.07
C ALA A 678 30.35 52.78 -20.85
N ALA A 679 29.13 53.01 -21.34
CA ALA A 679 28.42 54.28 -21.16
C ALA A 679 28.11 54.58 -19.69
N GLN A 680 27.76 53.56 -18.89
CA GLN A 680 27.55 53.72 -17.45
C GLN A 680 28.83 54.16 -16.72
N LYS A 681 29.99 53.58 -17.08
CA LYS A 681 31.28 54.00 -16.52
C LYS A 681 31.59 55.48 -16.81
N LEU A 682 31.45 55.90 -18.07
CA LEU A 682 31.62 57.30 -18.49
C LEU A 682 30.65 58.26 -17.76
N SER A 683 29.39 57.84 -17.57
CA SER A 683 28.41 58.64 -16.82
C SER A 683 28.78 58.78 -15.34
N ASN A 684 29.34 57.73 -14.73
CA ASN A 684 29.77 57.77 -13.33
C ASN A 684 31.03 58.64 -13.14
N GLU A 685 31.97 58.59 -14.08
CA GLU A 685 33.21 59.41 -14.07
C GLU A 685 32.90 60.91 -14.22
N THR A 686 32.02 61.29 -15.16
CA THR A 686 31.59 62.68 -15.37
C THR A 686 30.73 63.23 -14.21
N SER A 687 30.04 62.36 -13.47
CA SER A 687 29.31 62.73 -12.27
C SER A 687 30.22 63.03 -11.07
N HIS A 688 31.36 62.34 -10.98
CA HIS A 688 32.39 62.60 -9.97
C HIS A 688 33.16 63.90 -10.22
N GLU A 689 33.46 64.24 -11.48
CA GLU A 689 34.10 65.52 -11.83
C GLU A 689 33.21 66.75 -11.55
N ARG A 690 31.88 66.63 -11.68
CA ARG A 690 30.94 67.73 -11.37
C ARG A 690 30.76 67.97 -9.87
N LYS A 691 30.93 66.95 -9.02
CA LYS A 691 30.91 67.12 -7.56
C LYS A 691 32.21 67.68 -6.98
N GLY A 692 33.31 67.70 -7.75
CA GLY A 692 34.59 68.28 -7.34
C GLY A 692 34.75 69.79 -7.56
N LYS A 693 33.74 70.50 -8.09
CA LYS A 693 33.86 71.93 -8.48
C LYS A 693 32.91 72.90 -7.77
N THR A 694 32.23 72.48 -6.72
CA THR A 694 31.41 73.38 -5.88
C THR A 694 31.67 73.10 -4.40
N GLN A 695 32.75 73.67 -3.89
CA GLN A 695 32.93 73.96 -2.47
C GLN A 695 33.03 75.50 -2.39
N PRO A 696 32.07 76.21 -1.78
CA PRO A 696 32.22 77.63 -1.48
C PRO A 696 33.22 77.77 -0.33
N ASP A 697 34.12 78.74 -0.45
CA ASP A 697 35.03 79.15 0.61
C ASP A 697 34.23 79.54 1.87
N GLU A 698 34.29 78.72 2.93
CA GLU A 698 33.88 79.11 4.27
C GLU A 698 35.07 79.75 5.00
N GLU A 699 34.86 80.99 5.45
CA GLU A 699 35.78 81.76 6.28
C GLU A 699 36.19 81.02 7.56
N PRO A 700 37.45 81.17 8.01
CA PRO A 700 37.90 80.55 9.26
C PRO A 700 37.42 81.35 10.48
N SER A 701 36.45 80.80 11.20
CA SER A 701 36.06 81.21 12.55
C SER A 701 37.19 80.96 13.59
N PRO A 702 37.39 81.86 14.58
CA PRO A 702 38.56 81.84 15.44
C PRO A 702 38.49 80.81 16.57
N LYS A 703 39.69 80.26 16.84
CA LYS A 703 40.09 79.44 17.99
C LYS A 703 39.34 79.74 19.29
N ARG A 704 38.74 78.70 19.88
CA ARG A 704 38.53 78.61 21.34
C ARG A 704 39.27 77.40 21.91
N ARG A 705 40.25 77.69 22.75
CA ARG A 705 40.95 76.76 23.66
C ARG A 705 40.09 76.48 24.91
N LYS A 706 40.39 75.34 25.53
CA LYS A 706 40.07 74.84 26.89
C LYS A 706 38.71 74.12 26.98
N ALA A 707 38.60 72.94 27.59
CA ALA A 707 39.48 72.20 28.51
C ALA A 707 39.63 70.73 28.08
#